data_AF-A0A1G4K3H6-F1
#
_entry.id   AF-A0A1G4K3H6-F1
#
_cell.length_a   1.000
_cell.length_b   1.000
_cell.length_c   1.000
_cell.angle_alpha   90.00
_cell.angle_beta   90.00
_cell.angle_gamma   90.00
#
_symmetry.space_group_name_H-M   'P 1'
#
loop_
_entity.id
_entity.type
_entity.pdbx_description
1 polymer ?
#
loop_
_entity_poly.entity_id
_entity_poly.type
_entity_poly.pdbx_seq_one_letter_code
_entity_poly.pdbx_strand_id
1 'polypeptide(L)'
;MRNDTDRLDLDPNVVVSELRCPVRLITSFLGNDETLLVVKNRELSVYSYLKNQELPVYRESTSETVLEAWSCNSGANSEEKYAIIFYESGEIEVRNEKLQIVDSAKLDLPYRSQSKPLVTVDAKFSRFFVSWDRLSVVKVGYKVDYKAGVANLQLSVLSEAKNVVFKSPHPIRALSACWNSVDSEEFYQMCILSQPRNSKVPTVEIWEELDLIRNKWKAVIKSRDLDDLPCDASCEAISLISRVNVGFMCFFPDYTLVYDARKAFLSQKPRLNTIKKNLKSILGLGLSDARIYLALEQSMQEDKHIAGCTNEGEFFKFDSRLLFDGIQDPNCVSLISPDFARAKLDTADNCIHLRGSQFLIPTTVFGLVIFDSSTKTSLSIASENESALYSTVSGEDGNFMRFLVSGGSSGNQGFLECTFLASEVSLNLSPIPHITDRPVADFWLAEKGLFWTDFDGILYNDTEPVTTGSNVVHVNSNGEWSRREDDIVMVGPIMFSQELVYVKKNGEISWGLNGLSSLVPGFENARSASRYVSSAQLPDASILTVVGWNSESVWFFDSKSKSVKLQGLSQICDCLVKTWENNSMLIFIDIFGNTQIYNTDGTMRSQFKISGHRFYLQDLPASNRFLICCVDSVFMVSFHTSKIEAGEVILPLRLKRIKVALGTTFIGMDADSTFYRADISELLTSPFTVTKKVYRDPSHIYTKHLALPISRRFVITSAVAQSYDSRQEKTAYESEIHVHDVSTGVVARRYAVSTLFPQALVSDLTDVTFNKRVLCGKYLDNNTSFAKQLIFARCFLVSLSFDFAEDESQDNLLLFTLDDETGEIELQLRTRVEFSVTSLYNYSNRILFAAGEFIQALQLDYSAKEGIFSLKSVSKALVLDGYAGYCFCFSKQVPKILASDDQPSSKRPKVFSQQEVIGVHSLVKGIQEFEVSAEVVGKISTGVLSSELKGITIKKQPVSDYSEVSHYLTDLRFSSDVKVDFNERRGFSIALSFAAINEDGHVSVMYSHQNDGMETLLGAQFASVPSVTGLGIVDISSGLQDRTKALSGLNRTYTQLREKFMPLFLLNTSTGGCYLVSTIISQEKLQEFLKASKSTASEIVGLLNCDEIHFFGPGHALAEEPKNCIFG
;
A
#
# COMPACT_ATOMS: atom_id res chain seq x y z
N MET A 1 46.39 -18.61 -13.39
CA MET A 1 46.11 -17.29 -12.78
C MET A 1 44.65 -17.30 -12.38
N ARG A 2 44.38 -17.42 -11.08
CA ARG A 2 43.04 -17.31 -10.50
C ARG A 2 42.73 -15.82 -10.44
N ASN A 3 41.63 -15.40 -11.05
CA ASN A 3 41.10 -14.06 -10.83
C ASN A 3 40.52 -14.05 -9.41
N ASP A 4 41.29 -13.53 -8.47
CA ASP A 4 40.77 -12.96 -7.24
C ASP A 4 39.84 -11.82 -7.65
N THR A 5 38.53 -12.05 -7.60
CA THR A 5 37.57 -10.95 -7.61
C THR A 5 37.72 -10.25 -6.27
N ASP A 6 38.32 -9.06 -6.27
CA ASP A 6 38.24 -8.08 -5.20
C ASP A 6 36.76 -7.94 -4.78
N ARG A 7 36.37 -8.62 -3.71
CA ARG A 7 35.11 -8.38 -3.01
C ARG A 7 35.39 -7.18 -2.12
N LEU A 8 35.14 -5.99 -2.66
CA LEU A 8 35.19 -4.74 -1.91
C LEU A 8 34.06 -4.76 -0.89
N ASP A 9 34.40 -4.57 0.39
CA ASP A 9 33.42 -4.31 1.45
C ASP A 9 32.58 -3.08 1.05
N LEU A 10 31.26 -3.26 0.92
CA LEU A 10 30.35 -2.17 0.60
C LEU A 10 30.16 -1.30 1.84
N ASP A 11 30.13 0.02 1.72
CA ASP A 11 29.78 0.86 2.86
C ASP A 11 28.31 0.62 3.27
N PRO A 12 27.99 0.57 4.58
CA PRO A 12 26.62 0.39 5.06
C PRO A 12 25.72 1.50 4.51
N ASN A 13 24.52 1.14 4.06
CA ASN A 13 23.63 2.08 3.40
C ASN A 13 22.15 1.69 3.46
N VAL A 14 21.26 2.69 3.47
CA VAL A 14 19.80 2.51 3.45
C VAL A 14 19.19 3.49 2.46
N VAL A 15 18.27 3.00 1.64
CA VAL A 15 17.48 3.80 0.69
C VAL A 15 16.00 3.68 1.05
N VAL A 16 15.31 4.81 1.13
CA VAL A 16 13.87 4.87 1.31
C VAL A 16 13.24 5.42 0.03
N SER A 17 12.37 4.64 -0.60
CA SER A 17 11.69 4.96 -1.86
C SER A 17 10.20 5.18 -1.63
N GLU A 18 9.60 6.19 -2.26
CA GLU A 18 8.15 6.43 -2.17
C GLU A 18 7.41 5.53 -3.16
N LEU A 19 6.57 4.61 -2.65
CA LEU A 19 5.67 3.78 -3.49
C LEU A 19 4.32 4.45 -3.68
N ARG A 20 3.86 5.18 -2.67
CA ARG A 20 2.62 5.96 -2.67
C ARG A 20 2.85 7.28 -1.95
N CYS A 21 2.52 8.38 -2.61
CA CYS A 21 2.64 9.71 -2.03
C CYS A 21 1.61 9.95 -0.92
N PRO A 22 1.99 10.56 0.22
CA PRO A 22 1.04 10.93 1.24
C PRO A 22 0.07 12.00 0.76
N VAL A 23 -1.22 11.82 1.10
CA VAL A 23 -2.30 12.73 0.76
C VAL A 23 -2.82 13.33 2.06
N ARG A 24 -2.30 14.51 2.42
CA ARG A 24 -2.74 15.26 3.59
C ARG A 24 -3.12 16.67 3.19
N LEU A 25 -4.35 17.08 3.49
CA LEU A 25 -4.78 18.46 3.40
C LEU A 25 -4.03 19.30 4.45
N ILE A 26 -3.37 20.37 4.00
CA ILE A 26 -2.64 21.30 4.87
C ILE A 26 -3.52 22.52 5.17
N THR A 27 -3.97 23.20 4.13
CA THR A 27 -4.79 24.42 4.23
C THR A 27 -5.44 24.75 2.89
N SER A 28 -6.32 25.74 2.89
CA SER A 28 -6.97 26.24 1.67
C SER A 28 -7.45 27.68 1.87
N PHE A 29 -7.42 28.47 0.80
CA PHE A 29 -7.83 29.88 0.80
C PHE A 29 -8.13 30.37 -0.62
N LEU A 30 -8.81 31.51 -0.72
CA LEU A 30 -9.12 32.13 -2.01
C LEU A 30 -7.86 32.73 -2.64
N GLY A 31 -7.48 32.21 -3.81
CA GLY A 31 -6.39 32.76 -4.63
C GLY A 31 -6.81 34.05 -5.32
N ASN A 32 -8.08 34.16 -5.72
CA ASN A 32 -8.73 35.38 -6.15
C ASN A 32 -10.26 35.21 -5.99
N ASP A 33 -11.06 36.09 -6.59
CA ASP A 33 -12.53 36.03 -6.48
C ASP A 33 -13.15 34.80 -7.17
N GLU A 34 -12.41 34.13 -8.07
CA GLU A 34 -12.90 33.00 -8.87
C GLU A 34 -12.18 31.68 -8.59
N THR A 35 -11.13 31.68 -7.76
CA THR A 35 -10.28 30.50 -7.56
C THR A 35 -10.03 30.19 -6.10
N LEU A 36 -10.13 28.90 -5.77
CA LEU A 36 -9.78 28.34 -4.46
C LEU A 36 -8.47 27.56 -4.60
N LEU A 37 -7.45 27.95 -3.85
CA LEU A 37 -6.22 27.19 -3.74
C LEU A 37 -6.35 26.18 -2.60
N VAL A 38 -6.14 24.91 -2.93
CA VAL A 38 -6.12 23.78 -2.00
C VAL A 38 -4.69 23.26 -1.93
N VAL A 39 -4.09 23.33 -0.74
CA VAL A 39 -2.71 22.93 -0.49
C VAL A 39 -2.73 21.59 0.23
N LYS A 40 -2.18 20.59 -0.44
CA LYS A 40 -1.94 19.26 0.10
C LYS A 40 -0.43 19.03 0.22
N ASN A 41 -0.04 18.08 1.07
CA ASN A 41 1.32 17.68 1.42
C ASN A 41 2.41 18.10 0.41
N ARG A 42 2.35 17.62 -0.84
CA ARG A 42 3.24 18.04 -1.95
C ARG A 42 2.50 18.48 -3.22
N GLU A 43 1.22 18.83 -3.10
CA GLU A 43 0.37 19.16 -4.24
C GLU A 43 -0.37 20.48 -4.00
N LEU A 44 -0.25 21.40 -4.95
CA LEU A 44 -1.02 22.63 -5.02
C LEU A 44 -2.09 22.46 -6.09
N SER A 45 -3.36 22.52 -5.68
CA SER A 45 -4.53 22.31 -6.54
C SER A 45 -5.36 23.59 -6.61
N VAL A 46 -5.66 24.09 -7.80
CA VAL A 46 -6.53 25.26 -8.01
C VAL A 46 -7.90 24.80 -8.50
N TYR A 47 -8.95 25.12 -7.74
CA TYR A 47 -10.34 24.86 -8.09
C TYR A 47 -11.05 26.14 -8.54
N SER A 48 -12.00 26.00 -9.46
CA SER A 48 -12.94 27.09 -9.76
C SER A 48 -13.88 27.27 -8.56
N TYR A 49 -13.87 28.45 -7.96
CA TYR A 49 -14.75 28.78 -6.84
C TYR A 49 -16.22 28.80 -7.31
N LEU A 50 -17.11 28.11 -6.58
CA LEU A 50 -18.57 28.02 -6.83
C LEU A 50 -19.02 27.36 -8.14
N LYS A 51 -18.11 26.87 -9.00
CA LYS A 51 -18.47 25.93 -10.07
C LYS A 51 -18.38 24.54 -9.46
N ASN A 52 -19.48 23.79 -9.43
CA ASN A 52 -19.52 22.42 -8.88
C ASN A 52 -18.67 21.48 -9.76
N GLN A 53 -17.35 21.54 -9.58
CA GLN A 53 -16.35 20.79 -10.33
C GLN A 53 -15.61 19.89 -9.36
N GLU A 54 -15.66 18.58 -9.61
CA GLU A 54 -14.94 17.58 -8.81
C GLU A 54 -13.43 17.58 -9.08
N LEU A 55 -13.01 18.13 -10.22
CA LEU A 55 -11.62 18.16 -10.66
C LEU A 55 -11.05 19.58 -10.61
N PRO A 56 -9.79 19.75 -10.17
CA PRO A 56 -9.12 21.05 -10.18
C PRO A 56 -8.82 21.49 -11.62
N VAL A 57 -8.81 22.80 -11.81
CA VAL A 57 -8.45 23.48 -13.06
C VAL A 57 -6.96 23.34 -13.33
N TYR A 58 -6.14 23.34 -12.27
CA TYR A 58 -4.69 23.29 -12.36
C TYR A 58 -4.11 22.55 -11.15
N ARG A 59 -3.04 21.77 -11.37
CA ARG A 59 -2.27 21.06 -10.34
C ARG A 59 -0.79 21.28 -10.55
N GLU A 60 -0.07 21.48 -9.46
CA GLU A 60 1.39 21.55 -9.45
C GLU A 60 1.95 20.77 -8.25
N SER A 61 3.00 19.99 -8.48
CA SER A 61 3.72 19.29 -7.41
C SER A 61 4.85 20.16 -6.87
N THR A 62 4.98 20.24 -5.54
CA THR A 62 6.11 20.90 -4.90
C THR A 62 7.31 19.95 -4.80
N SER A 63 8.51 20.53 -4.65
CA SER A 63 9.76 19.79 -4.46
C SER A 63 9.84 19.11 -3.09
N GLU A 64 9.20 19.69 -2.07
CA GLU A 64 9.26 19.25 -0.68
C GLU A 64 7.88 19.28 0.00
N THR A 65 7.81 18.70 1.19
CA THR A 65 6.61 18.66 2.04
C THR A 65 6.24 20.04 2.55
N VAL A 66 5.02 20.48 2.24
CA VAL A 66 4.41 21.72 2.71
C VAL A 66 3.84 21.52 4.11
N LEU A 67 4.22 22.39 5.05
CA LEU A 67 3.72 22.39 6.42
C LEU A 67 2.60 23.41 6.66
N GLU A 68 2.63 24.53 5.95
CA GLU A 68 1.59 25.57 6.00
C GLU A 68 1.62 26.39 4.71
N ALA A 69 0.49 27.03 4.39
CA ALA A 69 0.44 28.08 3.38
C ALA A 69 -0.47 29.23 3.82
N TRP A 70 -0.20 30.43 3.31
CA TRP A 70 -0.95 31.64 3.66
C TRP A 70 -1.16 32.54 2.44
N SER A 71 -2.33 33.18 2.36
CA SER A 71 -2.59 34.22 1.35
C SER A 71 -2.05 35.57 1.78
N CYS A 72 -1.31 36.25 0.91
CA CYS A 72 -0.76 37.59 1.14
C CYS A 72 -1.11 38.52 -0.02
N ASN A 73 -1.44 39.78 0.27
CA ASN A 73 -1.69 40.81 -0.75
C ASN A 73 -0.42 41.65 -0.97
N SER A 74 -0.18 42.12 -2.20
CA SER A 74 0.98 42.96 -2.56
C SER A 74 0.99 44.36 -1.90
N GLY A 75 -0.06 44.70 -1.16
CA GLY A 75 -0.17 45.89 -0.31
C GLY A 75 -1.63 46.18 0.04
N ALA A 76 -1.87 47.24 0.80
CA ALA A 76 -3.22 47.62 1.23
C ALA A 76 -4.18 47.95 0.06
N ASN A 77 -3.66 48.28 -1.13
CA ASN A 77 -4.43 48.74 -2.30
C ASN A 77 -4.22 47.87 -3.56
N SER A 78 -3.56 46.71 -3.45
CA SER A 78 -3.33 45.82 -4.60
C SER A 78 -4.36 44.68 -4.62
N GLU A 79 -4.90 44.38 -5.81
CA GLU A 79 -5.76 43.19 -6.03
C GLU A 79 -4.95 41.91 -6.19
N GLU A 80 -3.64 41.99 -6.47
CA GLU A 80 -2.79 40.82 -6.68
C GLU A 80 -2.51 40.07 -5.36
N LYS A 81 -2.87 38.79 -5.35
CA LYS A 81 -2.64 37.87 -4.23
C LYS A 81 -1.49 36.90 -4.51
N TYR A 82 -0.77 36.57 -3.45
CA TYR A 82 0.33 35.60 -3.45
C TYR A 82 0.05 34.51 -2.43
N ALA A 83 0.51 33.30 -2.73
CA ALA A 83 0.59 32.21 -1.78
C ALA A 83 2.01 32.17 -1.20
N ILE A 84 2.12 32.29 0.12
CA ILE A 84 3.37 32.06 0.86
C ILE A 84 3.32 30.62 1.37
N ILE A 85 4.29 29.81 0.97
CA ILE A 85 4.36 28.37 1.27
C ILE A 85 5.53 28.13 2.21
N PHE A 86 5.29 27.36 3.27
CA PHE A 86 6.27 27.02 4.30
C PHE A 86 6.60 25.53 4.22
N TYR A 87 7.85 25.18 3.96
CA TYR A 87 8.31 23.80 3.78
C TYR A 87 9.00 23.21 5.01
N GLU A 88 8.97 21.89 5.15
CA GLU A 88 9.64 21.18 6.25
C GLU A 88 11.13 21.51 6.41
N SER A 89 11.81 21.86 5.31
CA SER A 89 13.22 22.26 5.31
C SER A 89 13.50 23.64 5.92
N GLY A 90 12.48 24.43 6.25
CA GLY A 90 12.60 25.83 6.64
C GLY A 90 12.68 26.79 5.44
N GLU A 91 12.49 26.30 4.22
CA GLU A 91 12.30 27.13 3.04
C GLU A 91 10.91 27.78 3.02
N ILE A 92 10.86 29.03 2.60
CA ILE A 92 9.66 29.81 2.38
C ILE A 92 9.65 30.18 0.89
N GLU A 93 8.63 29.76 0.15
CA GLU A 93 8.42 30.17 -1.23
C GLU A 93 7.25 31.15 -1.33
N VAL A 94 7.37 32.10 -2.24
CA VAL A 94 6.26 32.99 -2.63
C VAL A 94 5.86 32.66 -4.04
N ARG A 95 4.59 32.34 -4.24
CA ARG A 95 4.02 32.00 -5.54
C ARG A 95 2.92 32.98 -5.93
N ASN A 96 2.86 33.31 -7.22
CA ASN A 96 1.80 34.17 -7.77
C ASN A 96 0.50 33.37 -8.02
N GLU A 97 -0.53 34.01 -8.56
CA GLU A 97 -1.82 33.40 -8.88
C GLU A 97 -1.74 32.24 -9.90
N LYS A 98 -0.67 32.20 -10.71
CA LYS A 98 -0.37 31.10 -11.64
C LYS A 98 0.48 30.00 -11.00
N LEU A 99 0.68 30.07 -9.68
CA LEU A 99 1.55 29.22 -8.87
C LEU A 99 3.03 29.20 -9.26
N GLN A 100 3.47 30.17 -10.07
CA GLN A 100 4.88 30.31 -10.41
C GLN A 100 5.64 30.89 -9.23
N ILE A 101 6.82 30.30 -8.94
CA ILE A 101 7.72 30.79 -7.89
C ILE A 101 8.24 32.19 -8.27
N VAL A 102 7.92 33.16 -7.43
CA VAL A 102 8.34 34.56 -7.55
C VAL A 102 9.64 34.79 -6.79
N ASP A 103 9.73 34.21 -5.59
CA ASP A 103 10.92 34.30 -4.74
C ASP A 103 10.95 33.12 -3.75
N SER A 104 12.13 32.79 -3.23
CA SER A 104 12.28 31.84 -2.13
C SER A 104 13.38 32.24 -1.16
N ALA A 105 13.23 31.87 0.11
CA ALA A 105 14.23 32.11 1.12
C ALA A 105 14.27 30.97 2.14
N LYS A 106 15.47 30.59 2.58
CA LYS A 106 15.68 29.52 3.55
C LYS A 106 16.12 30.08 4.90
N LEU A 107 15.45 29.64 5.97
CA LEU A 107 15.84 29.92 7.34
C LEU A 107 16.76 28.79 7.84
N ASP A 108 17.86 29.12 8.54
CA ASP A 108 18.74 28.13 9.18
C ASP A 108 18.09 27.68 10.50
N LEU A 109 17.23 26.67 10.42
CA LEU A 109 16.58 26.10 11.58
C LEU A 109 17.53 25.12 12.30
N PRO A 110 17.66 25.17 13.64
CA PRO A 110 18.50 24.22 14.37
C PRO A 110 17.95 22.79 14.31
N TYR A 111 16.66 22.61 14.02
CA TYR A 111 15.99 21.32 13.86
C TYR A 111 14.89 21.40 12.80
N ARG A 112 14.75 20.35 11.97
CA ARG A 112 13.56 20.19 11.11
C ARG A 112 12.36 19.85 11.98
N SER A 113 11.30 20.66 11.88
CA SER A 113 10.07 20.48 12.64
C SER A 113 9.02 19.88 11.72
N GLN A 114 8.45 18.73 12.09
CA GLN A 114 7.30 18.15 11.38
C GLN A 114 5.97 18.83 11.76
N SER A 115 6.00 19.77 12.71
CA SER A 115 4.79 20.46 13.16
C SER A 115 4.49 21.67 12.29
N LYS A 116 3.19 21.89 12.00
CA LYS A 116 2.67 23.10 11.33
C LYS A 116 3.25 24.36 11.99
N PRO A 117 3.94 25.27 11.29
CA PRO A 117 4.43 26.50 11.90
C PRO A 117 3.26 27.41 12.33
N LEU A 118 3.47 28.20 13.38
CA LEU A 118 2.51 29.26 13.75
C LEU A 118 2.88 30.54 13.01
N VAL A 119 1.93 31.13 12.29
CA VAL A 119 2.16 32.31 11.46
C VAL A 119 1.13 33.39 11.79
N THR A 120 1.59 34.63 11.95
CA THR A 120 0.74 35.83 11.99
C THR A 120 1.30 36.90 11.08
N VAL A 121 0.43 37.63 10.37
CA VAL A 121 0.82 38.58 9.33
C VAL A 121 0.53 40.01 9.77
N ASP A 122 1.49 40.91 9.51
CA ASP A 122 1.33 42.37 9.60
C ASP A 122 1.33 42.94 8.17
N ALA A 123 0.12 43.01 7.60
CA ALA A 123 -0.09 43.52 6.24
C ALA A 123 0.27 45.00 6.09
N LYS A 124 0.28 45.79 7.18
CA LYS A 124 0.55 47.23 7.15
C LYS A 124 2.03 47.53 6.88
N PHE A 125 2.92 46.71 7.42
CA PHE A 125 4.38 46.88 7.28
C PHE A 125 5.06 45.75 6.51
N SER A 126 4.29 45.02 5.71
CA SER A 126 4.79 43.96 4.82
C SER A 126 5.74 42.99 5.52
N ARG A 127 5.27 42.40 6.62
CA ARG A 127 6.06 41.46 7.42
C ARG A 127 5.17 40.39 8.04
N PHE A 128 5.75 39.25 8.35
CA PHE A 128 5.08 38.18 9.08
C PHE A 128 5.98 37.66 10.20
N PHE A 129 5.34 37.05 11.20
CA PHE A 129 5.99 36.47 12.36
C PHE A 129 5.72 34.98 12.38
N VAL A 130 6.77 34.18 12.42
CA VAL A 130 6.70 32.72 12.32
C VAL A 130 7.33 32.08 13.55
N SER A 131 6.67 31.07 14.11
CA SER A 131 7.26 30.16 15.09
C SER A 131 7.36 28.75 14.50
N TRP A 132 8.59 28.34 14.17
CA TRP A 132 8.87 27.06 13.50
C TRP A 132 9.23 25.95 14.50
N ASP A 133 10.13 26.28 15.44
CA ASP A 133 10.60 25.41 16.53
C ASP A 133 9.62 25.33 17.71
N ARG A 134 8.51 26.07 17.63
CA ARG A 134 7.54 26.30 18.72
C ARG A 134 8.18 26.90 19.98
N LEU A 135 9.36 27.50 19.93
CA LEU A 135 10.02 28.11 21.09
C LEU A 135 10.39 29.56 20.84
N SER A 136 10.63 29.93 19.58
CA SER A 136 10.98 31.28 19.17
C SER A 136 10.01 31.84 18.15
N VAL A 137 9.88 33.16 18.12
CA VAL A 137 9.12 33.89 17.09
C VAL A 137 10.10 34.73 16.29
N VAL A 138 10.17 34.49 14.99
CA VAL A 138 11.07 35.16 14.05
C VAL A 138 10.27 36.11 13.16
N LYS A 139 10.79 37.33 12.98
CA LYS A 139 10.26 38.33 12.07
C LYS A 139 10.86 38.15 10.69
N VAL A 140 10.02 38.03 9.67
CA VAL A 140 10.41 37.97 8.25
C VAL A 140 9.74 39.13 7.52
N GLY A 141 10.56 39.99 6.90
CA GLY A 141 10.07 41.11 6.09
C GLY A 141 9.96 40.72 4.62
N TYR A 142 9.01 41.32 3.91
CA TYR A 142 8.94 41.26 2.45
C TYR A 142 8.83 42.66 1.85
N LYS A 143 9.34 42.81 0.63
CA LYS A 143 9.25 44.04 -0.16
C LYS A 143 8.49 43.74 -1.44
N VAL A 144 7.77 44.73 -1.95
CA VAL A 144 7.08 44.62 -3.23
C VAL A 144 7.74 45.57 -4.20
N ASP A 145 8.50 45.01 -5.13
CA ASP A 145 9.22 45.72 -6.18
C ASP A 145 8.34 45.77 -7.44
N TYR A 146 7.96 46.96 -7.88
CA TYR A 146 7.23 47.14 -9.14
C TYR A 146 8.22 47.23 -10.30
N LYS A 147 8.43 46.13 -11.02
CA LYS A 147 9.26 46.11 -12.24
C LYS A 147 8.37 45.84 -13.45
N ALA A 148 8.43 46.74 -14.44
CA ALA A 148 7.68 46.63 -15.70
C ALA A 148 6.13 46.51 -15.56
N GLY A 149 5.55 47.08 -14.50
CA GLY A 149 4.10 47.08 -14.27
C GLY A 149 3.55 45.83 -13.58
N VAL A 150 4.41 44.87 -13.22
CA VAL A 150 4.06 43.69 -12.41
C VAL A 150 4.66 43.87 -11.03
N ALA A 151 3.86 43.66 -9.97
CA ALA A 151 4.38 43.66 -8.61
C ALA A 151 5.14 42.35 -8.38
N ASN A 152 6.39 42.43 -7.91
CA ASN A 152 7.17 41.26 -7.51
C ASN A 152 7.43 41.33 -6.02
N LEU A 153 6.86 40.39 -5.28
CA LEU A 153 7.11 40.24 -3.86
C LEU A 153 8.47 39.53 -3.66
N GLN A 154 9.39 40.20 -2.95
CA GLN A 154 10.69 39.68 -2.57
C GLN A 154 10.81 39.53 -1.04
N LEU A 155 11.26 38.38 -0.59
CA LEU A 155 11.57 38.09 0.81
C LEU A 155 12.90 38.78 1.18
N SER A 156 12.90 39.47 2.32
CA SER A 156 14.10 40.12 2.86
C SER A 156 14.56 39.38 4.11
N VAL A 157 15.33 38.30 3.91
CA VAL A 157 15.94 37.55 5.01
C VAL A 157 17.32 38.15 5.32
N LEU A 158 17.41 38.87 6.44
CA LEU A 158 18.67 39.36 7.03
C LEU A 158 19.11 38.41 8.16
N SER A 159 20.41 38.34 8.45
CA SER A 159 21.02 37.34 9.35
C SER A 159 20.32 37.16 10.71
N GLU A 160 20.27 35.90 11.15
CA GLU A 160 19.26 35.34 12.07
C GLU A 160 19.23 35.93 13.48
N ALA A 161 20.39 36.29 14.04
CA ALA A 161 20.50 36.71 15.43
C ALA A 161 19.75 38.03 15.75
N LYS A 162 19.39 38.83 14.74
CA LYS A 162 18.73 40.14 14.91
C LYS A 162 17.20 40.11 14.72
N ASN A 163 16.63 39.01 14.25
CA ASN A 163 15.21 38.93 13.87
C ASN A 163 14.33 38.10 14.81
N VAL A 164 14.91 37.46 15.83
CA VAL A 164 14.13 36.80 16.88
C VAL A 164 13.47 37.85 17.77
N VAL A 165 12.15 37.89 17.77
CA VAL A 165 11.32 38.85 18.53
C VAL A 165 11.07 38.35 19.95
N PHE A 166 10.89 37.04 20.09
CA PHE A 166 10.52 36.41 21.35
C PHE A 166 11.12 35.01 21.46
N LYS A 167 11.48 34.61 22.68
CA LYS A 167 11.88 33.26 23.03
C LYS A 167 11.15 32.82 24.30
N SER A 168 10.49 31.68 24.21
CA SER A 168 9.82 31.02 25.32
C SER A 168 10.66 29.86 25.85
N PRO A 169 10.70 29.62 27.17
CA PRO A 169 11.21 28.38 27.74
C PRO A 169 10.25 27.19 27.52
N HIS A 170 9.03 27.45 27.05
CA HIS A 170 7.97 26.45 26.87
C HIS A 170 7.43 26.47 25.43
N PRO A 171 6.99 25.32 24.90
CA PRO A 171 6.35 25.25 23.59
C PRO A 171 5.20 26.25 23.44
N ILE A 172 5.27 27.09 22.40
CA ILE A 172 4.26 28.04 21.95
C ILE A 172 3.17 27.26 21.22
N ARG A 173 1.95 27.32 21.77
CA ARG A 173 0.79 26.60 21.26
C ARG A 173 -0.06 27.47 20.34
N ALA A 174 -0.20 28.76 20.65
CA ALA A 174 -0.94 29.70 19.82
C ALA A 174 -0.22 31.06 19.74
N LEU A 175 -0.35 31.70 18.58
CA LEU A 175 0.25 33.00 18.26
C LEU A 175 -0.76 33.84 17.49
N SER A 176 -0.97 35.09 17.93
CA SER A 176 -1.82 36.03 17.22
C SER A 176 -1.34 37.46 17.47
N ALA A 177 -1.57 38.36 16.52
CA ALA A 177 -1.16 39.75 16.64
C ALA A 177 -2.23 40.69 16.06
N CYS A 178 -2.26 41.94 16.52
CA CYS A 178 -3.16 42.97 16.00
C CYS A 178 -2.62 44.39 16.18
N TRP A 179 -3.11 45.28 15.32
CA TRP A 179 -2.96 46.73 15.45
C TRP A 179 -4.04 47.29 16.37
N ASN A 180 -3.68 48.24 17.22
CA ASN A 180 -4.62 48.99 18.03
C ASN A 180 -4.35 50.47 17.89
N SER A 181 -5.41 51.26 17.78
CA SER A 181 -5.37 52.71 17.73
C SER A 181 -6.20 53.28 18.88
N VAL A 182 -5.57 54.10 19.71
CA VAL A 182 -6.21 54.82 20.81
C VAL A 182 -5.74 56.26 20.77
N ASP A 183 -6.67 57.21 20.74
CA ASP A 183 -6.38 58.66 20.73
C ASP A 183 -5.34 59.11 19.67
N SER A 184 -5.35 58.47 18.49
CA SER A 184 -4.42 58.67 17.37
C SER A 184 -3.01 58.08 17.54
N GLU A 185 -2.73 57.40 18.65
CA GLU A 185 -1.54 56.55 18.78
C GLU A 185 -1.84 55.15 18.28
N GLU A 186 -0.99 54.63 17.41
CA GLU A 186 -1.08 53.26 16.90
C GLU A 186 0.04 52.43 17.49
N PHE A 187 -0.29 51.27 18.03
CA PHE A 187 0.67 50.32 18.57
C PHE A 187 0.33 48.90 18.11
N TYR A 188 1.36 48.08 17.97
CA TYR A 188 1.24 46.70 17.52
C TYR A 188 1.51 45.77 18.68
N GLN A 189 0.60 44.82 18.90
CA GLN A 189 0.70 43.87 19.98
C GLN A 189 0.64 42.43 19.47
N MET A 190 1.34 41.55 20.18
CA MET A 190 1.40 40.12 19.94
C MET A 190 1.02 39.38 21.22
N CYS A 191 0.06 38.46 21.11
CA CYS A 191 -0.32 37.55 22.18
C CYS A 191 0.26 36.17 21.90
N ILE A 192 0.95 35.64 22.92
CA ILE A 192 1.66 34.37 22.84
C ILE A 192 1.16 33.48 23.98
N LEU A 193 0.72 32.28 23.61
CA LEU A 193 0.29 31.26 24.56
C LEU A 193 1.27 30.10 24.52
N SER A 194 1.91 29.80 25.66
CA SER A 194 2.86 28.71 25.79
C SER A 194 2.46 27.75 26.92
N GLN A 195 2.92 26.50 26.84
CA GLN A 195 2.57 25.48 27.84
C GLN A 195 3.77 24.56 28.13
N PRO A 196 4.17 24.37 29.40
CA PRO A 196 5.18 23.39 29.77
C PRO A 196 4.72 21.96 29.44
N ARG A 197 5.63 21.08 28.95
CA ARG A 197 5.28 19.68 28.60
C ARG A 197 4.69 18.87 29.77
N ASN A 198 5.12 19.17 30.99
CA ASN A 198 4.74 18.43 32.20
C ASN A 198 3.65 19.15 33.02
N SER A 199 3.10 20.27 32.54
CA SER A 199 2.09 21.05 33.24
C SER A 199 0.83 21.19 32.40
N LYS A 200 -0.33 21.05 33.04
CA LYS A 200 -1.62 21.38 32.43
C LYS A 200 -1.91 22.88 32.41
N VAL A 201 -1.06 23.72 33.02
CA VAL A 201 -1.29 25.16 33.12
C VAL A 201 -0.60 25.89 31.96
N PRO A 202 -1.35 26.54 31.05
CA PRO A 202 -0.77 27.43 30.05
C PRO A 202 -0.43 28.80 30.64
N THR A 203 0.56 29.44 30.03
CA THR A 203 0.94 30.82 30.30
C THR A 203 0.54 31.70 29.11
N VAL A 204 0.11 32.92 29.42
CA VAL A 204 -0.27 33.93 28.42
C VAL A 204 0.61 35.16 28.59
N GLU A 205 1.25 35.58 27.51
CA GLU A 205 2.08 36.77 27.43
C GLU A 205 1.58 37.71 26.33
N ILE A 206 1.56 39.02 26.63
CA ILE A 206 1.21 40.05 25.65
C ILE A 206 2.39 41.00 25.53
N TRP A 207 2.89 41.13 24.31
CA TRP A 207 4.06 41.92 23.94
C TRP A 207 3.66 43.06 23.03
N GLU A 208 4.24 44.24 23.25
CA GLU A 208 4.02 45.44 22.44
C GLU A 208 5.31 45.88 21.77
N GLU A 209 5.22 46.26 20.50
CA GLU A 209 6.34 46.80 19.74
C GLU A 209 6.54 48.28 20.08
N LEU A 210 7.69 48.61 20.66
CA LEU A 210 8.04 49.98 21.06
C LEU A 210 8.81 50.73 19.96
N ASP A 211 9.57 50.02 19.14
CA ASP A 211 10.39 50.60 18.08
C ASP A 211 10.45 49.65 16.88
N LEU A 212 9.77 50.05 15.81
CA LEU A 212 9.65 49.30 14.57
C LEU A 212 10.98 49.15 13.82
N ILE A 213 11.87 50.15 13.92
CA ILE A 213 13.16 50.20 13.22
C ILE A 213 14.17 49.32 13.95
N ARG A 214 14.20 49.40 15.29
CA ARG A 214 15.15 48.64 16.12
C ARG A 214 14.64 47.27 16.55
N ASN A 215 13.44 46.89 16.12
CA ASN A 215 12.76 45.65 16.51
C ASN A 215 12.71 45.48 18.04
N LYS A 216 12.34 46.55 18.76
CA LYS A 216 12.32 46.57 20.23
C LYS A 216 10.93 46.24 20.75
N TRP A 217 10.83 45.18 21.54
CA TRP A 217 9.58 44.69 22.11
C TRP A 217 9.58 44.74 23.63
N LYS A 218 8.42 44.94 24.23
CA LYS A 218 8.23 44.93 25.69
C LYS A 218 6.98 44.14 26.07
N ALA A 219 7.13 43.23 27.03
CA ALA A 219 6.00 42.56 27.66
C ALA A 219 5.12 43.57 28.43
N VAL A 220 3.87 43.70 28.00
CA VAL A 220 2.80 44.46 28.66
C VAL A 220 2.19 43.61 29.76
N ILE A 221 1.97 42.32 29.48
CA ILE A 221 1.62 41.29 30.46
C ILE A 221 2.75 40.26 30.43
N LYS A 222 3.50 40.17 31.53
CA LYS A 222 4.50 39.12 31.75
C LYS A 222 3.80 37.86 32.23
N SER A 223 4.36 36.70 31.88
CA SER A 223 3.86 35.35 32.21
C SER A 223 3.00 35.34 33.45
N ARG A 224 1.67 35.32 33.25
CA ARG A 224 0.71 35.15 34.33
C ARG A 224 0.37 33.67 34.35
N ASP A 225 0.90 32.96 35.34
CA ASP A 225 0.49 31.59 35.60
C ASP A 225 -1.01 31.61 35.88
N LEU A 226 -1.77 30.80 35.13
CA LEU A 226 -3.23 30.72 35.24
C LEU A 226 -3.64 29.81 36.42
N ASP A 227 -2.76 29.64 37.42
CA ASP A 227 -2.89 28.71 38.56
C ASP A 227 -4.17 28.89 39.40
N ASP A 228 -4.81 30.06 39.33
CA ASP A 228 -6.09 30.36 40.02
C ASP A 228 -7.34 29.86 39.25
N LEU A 229 -7.16 29.19 38.11
CA LEU A 229 -8.25 28.74 37.23
C LEU A 229 -8.36 27.20 37.25
N PRO A 230 -9.57 26.62 37.17
CA PRO A 230 -9.75 25.16 37.20
C PRO A 230 -9.01 24.52 36.02
N CYS A 231 -8.01 23.68 36.32
CA CYS A 231 -7.05 23.15 35.36
C CYS A 231 -7.27 21.66 35.08
N ASP A 232 -8.23 21.35 34.19
CA ASP A 232 -8.25 20.05 33.48
C ASP A 232 -8.04 20.19 31.96
N ALA A 233 -7.84 21.42 31.46
CA ALA A 233 -7.76 21.68 30.03
C ALA A 233 -6.42 21.25 29.42
N SER A 234 -6.46 20.34 28.45
CA SER A 234 -5.40 20.24 27.44
C SER A 234 -5.46 21.50 26.56
N CYS A 235 -4.29 22.08 26.22
CA CYS A 235 -4.25 23.30 25.40
C CYS A 235 -4.65 23.08 23.93
N GLU A 236 -4.89 21.83 23.51
CA GLU A 236 -5.40 21.53 22.17
C GLU A 236 -6.81 22.09 21.93
N ALA A 237 -7.55 22.41 22.99
CA ALA A 237 -8.89 22.97 22.93
C ALA A 237 -8.94 24.51 23.07
N ILE A 238 -7.80 25.20 23.04
CA ILE A 238 -7.73 26.66 23.22
C ILE A 238 -7.74 27.37 21.87
N SER A 239 -8.68 28.30 21.69
CA SER A 239 -8.75 29.17 20.50
C SER A 239 -8.34 30.60 20.85
N LEU A 240 -7.36 31.15 20.12
CA LEU A 240 -6.84 32.51 20.29
C LEU A 240 -7.29 33.39 19.13
N ILE A 241 -7.97 34.50 19.43
CA ILE A 241 -8.40 35.49 18.45
C ILE A 241 -7.78 36.85 18.80
N SER A 242 -7.25 37.55 17.80
CA SER A 242 -6.92 38.97 17.90
C SER A 242 -7.93 39.81 17.14
N ARG A 243 -8.17 41.04 17.60
CA ARG A 243 -9.03 42.00 16.90
C ARG A 243 -8.46 43.41 16.98
N VAL A 244 -8.42 44.05 15.82
CA VAL A 244 -7.93 45.42 15.66
C VAL A 244 -8.77 46.39 16.52
N ASN A 245 -8.09 47.30 17.21
CA ASN A 245 -8.66 48.31 18.14
C ASN A 245 -9.41 47.73 19.36
N VAL A 246 -9.23 46.45 19.64
CA VAL A 246 -9.97 45.73 20.67
C VAL A 246 -9.02 44.95 21.57
N GLY A 247 -8.14 44.12 21.01
CA GLY A 247 -7.18 43.30 21.76
C GLY A 247 -7.30 41.81 21.48
N PHE A 248 -7.26 40.97 22.52
CA PHE A 248 -7.17 39.51 22.38
C PHE A 248 -8.25 38.78 23.19
N MET A 249 -8.71 37.65 22.66
CA MET A 249 -9.58 36.70 23.35
C MET A 249 -8.97 35.31 23.32
N CYS A 250 -8.88 34.66 24.48
CA CYS A 250 -8.49 33.27 24.60
C CYS A 250 -9.69 32.47 25.12
N PHE A 251 -10.21 31.58 24.29
CA PHE A 251 -11.33 30.71 24.63
C PHE A 251 -10.81 29.39 25.19
N PHE A 252 -11.06 29.13 26.47
CA PHE A 252 -10.73 27.89 27.14
C PHE A 252 -11.99 27.00 27.27
N PRO A 253 -11.83 25.70 27.54
CA PRO A 253 -12.97 24.81 27.77
C PRO A 253 -13.94 25.31 28.86
N ASP A 254 -13.43 25.92 29.94
CA ASP A 254 -14.21 26.29 31.12
C ASP A 254 -14.31 27.80 31.41
N TYR A 255 -13.59 28.64 30.67
CA TYR A 255 -13.66 30.10 30.82
C TYR A 255 -13.19 30.82 29.56
N THR A 256 -13.34 32.14 29.51
CA THR A 256 -12.77 32.97 28.44
C THR A 256 -11.94 34.09 29.06
N LEU A 257 -10.71 34.26 28.57
CA LEU A 257 -9.86 35.39 28.94
C LEU A 257 -9.97 36.47 27.87
N VAL A 258 -10.17 37.69 28.33
CA VAL A 258 -10.28 38.86 27.46
C VAL A 258 -9.24 39.89 27.87
N TYR A 259 -8.43 40.30 26.91
CA TYR A 259 -7.56 41.46 27.01
C TYR A 259 -8.11 42.58 26.14
N ASP A 260 -8.54 43.65 26.79
CA ASP A 260 -9.02 44.87 26.13
C ASP A 260 -7.85 45.85 26.03
N ALA A 261 -7.25 45.95 24.84
CA ALA A 261 -6.09 46.79 24.57
C ALA A 261 -6.39 48.27 24.79
N ARG A 262 -7.61 48.71 24.47
CA ARG A 262 -8.05 50.10 24.64
C ARG A 262 -8.17 50.46 26.12
N LYS A 263 -8.82 49.62 26.93
CA LYS A 263 -8.90 49.82 28.39
C LYS A 263 -7.51 49.73 29.04
N ALA A 264 -6.67 48.80 28.59
CA ALA A 264 -5.31 48.65 29.10
C ALA A 264 -4.47 49.92 28.84
N PHE A 265 -4.56 50.48 27.63
CA PHE A 265 -3.89 51.73 27.25
C PHE A 265 -4.39 52.93 28.09
N LEU A 266 -5.70 53.16 28.12
CA LEU A 266 -6.31 54.29 28.83
C LEU A 266 -6.08 54.24 30.36
N SER A 267 -6.10 53.04 30.95
CA SER A 267 -5.94 52.87 32.39
C SER A 267 -4.47 52.80 32.85
N GLN A 268 -3.53 52.64 31.91
CA GLN A 268 -2.13 52.31 32.15
C GLN A 268 -1.93 51.10 33.09
N LYS A 269 -2.96 50.25 33.26
CA LYS A 269 -2.97 49.07 34.12
C LYS A 269 -3.48 47.88 33.30
N PRO A 270 -2.61 47.23 32.51
CA PRO A 270 -3.01 46.08 31.72
C PRO A 270 -3.46 44.95 32.64
N ARG A 271 -4.66 44.42 32.41
CA ARG A 271 -5.23 43.29 33.15
C ARG A 271 -5.96 42.36 32.19
N LEU A 272 -5.84 41.06 32.44
CA LEU A 272 -6.70 40.05 31.83
C LEU A 272 -8.00 39.95 32.64
N ASN A 273 -9.12 40.15 31.97
CA ASN A 273 -10.44 39.90 32.54
C ASN A 273 -10.83 38.45 32.28
N THR A 274 -11.31 37.77 33.30
CA THR A 274 -11.80 36.39 33.20
C THR A 274 -13.32 36.38 33.24
N ILE A 275 -13.93 35.78 32.21
CA ILE A 275 -15.35 35.51 32.15
C ILE A 275 -15.56 34.04 32.55
N LYS A 276 -16.29 33.80 33.64
CA LYS A 276 -16.51 32.45 34.21
C LYS A 276 -17.48 31.56 33.41
N LYS A 277 -18.23 32.12 32.46
CA LYS A 277 -19.03 31.32 31.51
C LYS A 277 -18.14 30.90 30.35
N ASN A 278 -17.97 29.61 30.13
CA ASN A 278 -17.31 29.11 28.91
C ASN A 278 -18.21 29.29 27.70
N LEU A 279 -17.61 29.29 26.50
CA LEU A 279 -18.34 29.42 25.26
C LEU A 279 -19.40 28.32 25.10
N LYS A 280 -19.16 27.10 25.63
CA LYS A 280 -20.15 26.00 25.65
C LYS A 280 -21.43 26.37 26.40
N SER A 281 -21.32 26.95 27.59
CA SER A 281 -22.45 27.41 28.41
C SER A 281 -23.17 28.60 27.78
N ILE A 282 -22.44 29.46 27.07
CA ILE A 282 -23.01 30.58 26.30
C ILE A 282 -23.81 30.05 25.09
N LEU A 283 -23.30 29.02 24.43
CA LEU A 283 -23.93 28.38 23.27
C LEU A 283 -25.00 27.34 23.64
N GLY A 284 -25.11 26.94 24.91
CA GLY A 284 -26.04 25.91 25.36
C GLY A 284 -25.65 24.48 24.96
N LEU A 285 -24.37 24.22 24.70
CA LEU A 285 -23.87 22.92 24.24
C LEU A 285 -23.83 21.92 25.40
N GLY A 286 -24.51 20.78 25.25
CA GLY A 286 -24.61 19.73 26.28
C GLY A 286 -23.40 18.80 26.39
N LEU A 287 -22.33 19.02 25.61
CA LEU A 287 -21.25 18.05 25.43
C LEU A 287 -19.92 18.52 26.03
N SER A 288 -19.36 17.73 26.95
CA SER A 288 -18.12 18.03 27.67
C SER A 288 -16.89 18.17 26.76
N ASP A 289 -16.90 17.54 25.57
CA ASP A 289 -15.69 17.33 24.76
C ASP A 289 -15.65 18.13 23.45
N ALA A 290 -16.70 18.90 23.13
CA ALA A 290 -16.75 19.73 21.92
C ALA A 290 -15.57 20.74 21.85
N ARG A 291 -14.82 20.72 20.75
CA ARG A 291 -13.79 21.71 20.40
C ARG A 291 -14.42 22.82 19.55
N ILE A 292 -13.92 24.04 19.66
CA ILE A 292 -14.51 25.20 19.01
C ILE A 292 -13.49 25.89 18.10
N TYR A 293 -13.79 25.94 16.81
CA TYR A 293 -13.00 26.62 15.79
C TYR A 293 -13.65 27.94 15.42
N LEU A 294 -12.89 29.02 15.54
CA LEU A 294 -13.42 30.37 15.37
C LEU A 294 -12.87 31.00 14.11
N ALA A 295 -13.74 31.71 13.39
CA ALA A 295 -13.41 32.50 12.22
C ALA A 295 -13.88 33.95 12.41
N LEU A 296 -13.02 34.91 12.07
CA LEU A 296 -13.37 36.32 12.04
C LEU A 296 -13.97 36.66 10.68
N GLU A 297 -15.21 37.16 10.69
CA GLU A 297 -15.84 37.72 9.49
C GLU A 297 -15.16 39.05 9.15
N GLN A 298 -14.38 39.08 8.06
CA GLN A 298 -13.78 40.31 7.54
C GLN A 298 -14.83 41.07 6.71
N SER A 299 -15.41 42.13 7.26
CA SER A 299 -16.35 43.02 6.56
C SER A 299 -15.82 44.46 6.54
N MET A 300 -16.18 45.22 5.50
CA MET A 300 -15.76 46.62 5.35
C MET A 300 -16.44 47.59 6.36
N GLN A 301 -17.36 47.12 7.20
CA GLN A 301 -18.10 47.93 8.19
C GLN A 301 -18.01 47.30 9.58
N GLU A 302 -17.31 47.98 10.52
CA GLU A 302 -17.16 47.62 11.94
C GLU A 302 -17.56 46.17 12.30
N ASP A 303 -16.69 45.19 12.02
CA ASP A 303 -16.92 43.75 12.17
C ASP A 303 -17.52 43.34 13.52
N LYS A 304 -18.85 43.26 13.67
CA LYS A 304 -19.48 43.07 15.00
C LYS A 304 -19.46 41.60 15.46
N HIS A 305 -19.31 40.64 14.56
CA HIS A 305 -19.60 39.24 14.87
C HIS A 305 -18.37 38.34 14.82
N ILE A 306 -18.31 37.38 15.74
CA ILE A 306 -17.43 36.22 15.66
C ILE A 306 -18.29 35.05 15.22
N ALA A 307 -17.83 34.32 14.20
CA ALA A 307 -18.45 33.10 13.74
C ALA A 307 -17.53 31.91 14.07
N GLY A 308 -18.07 30.71 14.03
CA GLY A 308 -17.28 29.51 14.23
C GLY A 308 -18.10 28.25 14.07
N CYS A 309 -17.42 27.12 14.12
CA CYS A 309 -18.05 25.82 14.21
C CYS A 309 -17.45 25.00 15.36
N THR A 310 -18.24 24.07 15.87
CA THR A 310 -17.73 23.01 16.72
C THR A 310 -17.09 21.92 15.85
N ASN A 311 -16.22 21.10 16.44
CA ASN A 311 -15.73 19.88 15.79
C ASN A 311 -16.87 18.93 15.43
N GLU A 312 -18.06 19.05 16.01
CA GLU A 312 -19.21 18.19 15.72
C GLU A 312 -20.12 18.72 14.61
N GLY A 313 -19.75 19.84 13.98
CA GLY A 313 -20.52 20.42 12.89
C GLY A 313 -21.71 21.26 13.35
N GLU A 314 -21.57 21.98 14.47
CA GLU A 314 -22.52 23.02 14.84
C GLU A 314 -21.94 24.39 14.54
N PHE A 315 -22.57 25.15 13.65
CA PHE A 315 -22.15 26.49 13.28
C PHE A 315 -22.87 27.53 14.14
N PHE A 316 -22.13 28.54 14.61
CA PHE A 316 -22.66 29.62 15.43
C PHE A 316 -22.11 30.98 15.03
N LYS A 317 -22.85 32.04 15.41
CA LYS A 317 -22.45 33.43 15.23
C LYS A 317 -22.89 34.25 16.45
N PHE A 318 -21.98 35.00 17.06
CA PHE A 318 -22.28 35.83 18.23
C PHE A 318 -21.66 37.23 18.14
N ASP A 319 -22.30 38.22 18.77
CA ASP A 319 -21.80 39.59 18.82
C ASP A 319 -20.68 39.72 19.87
N SER A 320 -19.49 40.04 19.36
CA SER A 320 -18.27 40.19 20.14
C SER A 320 -18.28 41.39 21.09
N ARG A 321 -19.12 42.42 20.85
CA ARG A 321 -19.23 43.61 21.74
C ARG A 321 -19.71 43.23 23.13
N LEU A 322 -20.59 42.24 23.21
CA LEU A 322 -21.21 41.78 24.45
C LEU A 322 -20.18 41.21 25.44
N LEU A 323 -19.06 40.64 24.95
CA LEU A 323 -17.97 40.14 25.80
C LEU A 323 -17.14 41.27 26.42
N PHE A 324 -16.95 42.40 25.74
CA PHE A 324 -16.18 43.55 26.27
C PHE A 324 -16.99 44.43 27.22
N ASP A 325 -18.31 44.44 27.07
CA ASP A 325 -19.24 45.17 27.93
C ASP A 325 -19.54 44.42 29.25
N GLY A 326 -19.07 43.18 29.40
CA GLY A 326 -19.26 42.38 30.60
C GLY A 326 -20.70 41.90 30.82
N ILE A 327 -21.51 41.89 29.75
CA ILE A 327 -22.90 41.43 29.78
C ILE A 327 -22.90 39.89 29.89
N GLN A 328 -23.54 39.36 30.93
CA GLN A 328 -23.45 37.93 31.28
C GLN A 328 -24.30 37.00 30.39
N ASP A 329 -25.21 37.52 29.56
CA ASP A 329 -26.02 36.76 28.60
C ASP A 329 -25.96 37.43 27.22
N PRO A 330 -24.97 37.08 26.37
CA PRO A 330 -24.98 37.53 25.00
C PRO A 330 -26.11 36.82 24.22
N ASN A 331 -26.94 37.57 23.50
CA ASN A 331 -27.92 37.00 22.57
C ASN A 331 -27.17 36.26 21.44
N CYS A 332 -27.11 34.93 21.52
CA CYS A 332 -26.57 34.10 20.44
C CYS A 332 -27.62 33.92 19.33
N VAL A 333 -27.20 34.03 18.07
CA VAL A 333 -28.03 33.64 16.92
C VAL A 333 -27.97 32.12 16.77
N SER A 334 -29.10 31.50 16.37
CA SER A 334 -29.34 30.05 16.34
C SER A 334 -28.15 29.22 15.87
N LEU A 335 -27.86 28.12 16.58
CA LEU A 335 -27.02 27.03 16.09
C LEU A 335 -27.61 26.50 14.77
N ILE A 336 -26.82 26.52 13.71
CA ILE A 336 -27.16 25.89 12.44
C ILE A 336 -26.33 24.61 12.37
N SER A 337 -26.97 23.47 12.22
CA SER A 337 -26.27 22.22 11.89
C SER A 337 -26.15 22.15 10.37
N PRO A 338 -24.96 22.40 9.78
CA PRO A 338 -24.67 22.08 8.39
C PRO A 338 -24.89 20.60 8.07
N ASP A 339 -24.80 20.25 6.78
CA ASP A 339 -24.96 18.87 6.31
C ASP A 339 -23.91 17.90 6.88
N PHE A 340 -22.84 18.38 7.50
CA PHE A 340 -21.84 17.56 8.19
C PHE A 340 -22.09 17.63 9.70
N ALA A 341 -22.17 16.46 10.36
CA ALA A 341 -22.48 16.35 11.78
C ALA A 341 -21.89 15.06 12.36
N ARG A 342 -21.77 15.00 13.69
CA ARG A 342 -21.33 13.79 14.42
C ARG A 342 -22.12 12.52 14.05
N ALA A 343 -23.42 12.64 13.77
CA ALA A 343 -24.24 11.51 13.31
C ALA A 343 -23.81 10.94 11.94
N LYS A 344 -23.10 11.74 11.13
CA LYS A 344 -22.48 11.30 9.86
C LYS A 344 -21.01 10.94 10.01
N LEU A 345 -20.51 10.79 11.25
CA LEU A 345 -19.12 10.49 11.59
C LEU A 345 -18.12 11.51 11.04
N ASP A 346 -18.59 12.73 10.82
CA ASP A 346 -17.76 13.80 10.31
C ASP A 346 -17.49 14.83 11.40
N THR A 347 -16.24 15.27 11.42
CA THR A 347 -15.73 16.26 12.35
C THR A 347 -15.02 17.38 11.61
N ALA A 348 -15.22 18.60 12.08
CA ALA A 348 -14.53 19.77 11.56
C ALA A 348 -13.14 19.88 12.21
N ASP A 349 -12.13 20.18 11.41
CA ASP A 349 -10.76 20.39 11.88
C ASP A 349 -10.41 21.87 12.03
N ASN A 350 -11.13 22.75 11.32
CA ASN A 350 -10.89 24.19 11.32
C ASN A 350 -12.12 24.97 10.79
N CYS A 351 -12.12 26.29 10.97
CA CYS A 351 -13.10 27.20 10.36
C CYS A 351 -12.37 28.40 9.77
N ILE A 352 -12.52 28.63 8.47
CA ILE A 352 -11.83 29.69 7.73
C ILE A 352 -12.87 30.59 7.09
N HIS A 353 -12.80 31.90 7.31
CA HIS A 353 -13.65 32.85 6.59
C HIS A 353 -13.13 33.04 5.17
N LEU A 354 -14.02 32.91 4.17
CA LEU A 354 -13.66 33.14 2.76
C LEU A 354 -14.07 34.53 2.31
N ARG A 355 -15.39 34.79 2.25
CA ARG A 355 -15.96 36.06 1.78
C ARG A 355 -17.41 36.17 2.23
N GLY A 356 -17.82 37.36 2.66
CA GLY A 356 -19.22 37.62 3.04
C GLY A 356 -19.71 36.62 4.10
N SER A 357 -20.79 35.90 3.82
CA SER A 357 -21.38 34.87 4.69
C SER A 357 -20.78 33.47 4.51
N GLN A 358 -19.73 33.30 3.71
CA GLN A 358 -19.18 32.01 3.30
C GLN A 358 -17.93 31.63 4.10
N PHE A 359 -17.92 30.39 4.57
CA PHE A 359 -16.88 29.80 5.40
C PHE A 359 -16.40 28.50 4.77
N LEU A 360 -15.11 28.24 4.87
CA LEU A 360 -14.50 26.97 4.49
C LEU A 360 -14.19 26.17 5.74
N ILE A 361 -14.69 24.94 5.75
CA ILE A 361 -14.64 24.04 6.89
C ILE A 361 -13.98 22.75 6.39
N PRO A 362 -12.69 22.55 6.68
CA PRO A 362 -12.05 21.26 6.50
C PRO A 362 -12.72 20.24 7.42
N THR A 363 -13.14 19.14 6.84
CA THR A 363 -13.86 18.06 7.49
C THR A 363 -13.16 16.73 7.25
N THR A 364 -13.22 15.85 8.24
CA THR A 364 -12.63 14.51 8.18
C THR A 364 -13.19 13.60 7.07
N VAL A 365 -14.45 13.80 6.65
CA VAL A 365 -15.15 12.93 5.69
C VAL A 365 -15.38 13.64 4.36
N PHE A 366 -16.05 14.80 4.36
CA PHE A 366 -16.36 15.52 3.11
C PHE A 366 -15.16 16.30 2.53
N GLY A 367 -13.99 16.22 3.16
CA GLY A 367 -12.77 16.94 2.77
C GLY A 367 -12.86 18.44 3.05
N LEU A 368 -13.35 19.22 2.09
CA LEU A 368 -13.48 20.67 2.20
C LEU A 368 -14.92 21.11 1.97
N VAL A 369 -15.58 21.63 3.00
CA VAL A 369 -16.96 22.10 2.91
C VAL A 369 -16.99 23.63 2.88
N ILE A 370 -17.50 24.21 1.79
CA ILE A 370 -17.85 25.62 1.72
C ILE A 370 -19.28 25.77 2.22
N PHE A 371 -19.45 26.38 3.40
CA PHE A 371 -20.74 26.64 4.03
C PHE A 371 -21.11 28.12 3.92
N ASP A 372 -22.29 28.40 3.35
CA ASP A 372 -22.87 29.74 3.32
C ASP A 372 -23.89 29.91 4.44
N SER A 373 -23.55 30.73 5.44
CA SER A 373 -24.41 30.98 6.61
C SER A 373 -25.71 31.73 6.28
N SER A 374 -25.79 32.41 5.13
CA SER A 374 -26.97 33.17 4.72
C SER A 374 -28.04 32.29 4.06
N THR A 375 -27.62 31.41 3.16
CA THR A 375 -28.50 30.47 2.43
C THR A 375 -28.64 29.13 3.13
N LYS A 376 -27.74 28.83 4.09
CA LYS A 376 -27.60 27.53 4.78
C LYS A 376 -27.31 26.37 3.83
N THR A 377 -26.58 26.64 2.75
CA THR A 377 -26.18 25.63 1.76
C THR A 377 -24.70 25.29 1.91
N SER A 378 -24.36 24.01 1.71
CA SER A 378 -22.98 23.53 1.65
C SER A 378 -22.60 23.07 0.24
N LEU A 379 -21.36 23.34 -0.16
CA LEU A 379 -20.69 22.75 -1.33
C LEU A 379 -19.47 21.98 -0.83
N SER A 380 -19.36 20.69 -1.15
CA SER A 380 -18.21 19.86 -0.78
C SER A 380 -17.23 19.74 -1.93
N ILE A 381 -15.94 19.93 -1.64
CA ILE A 381 -14.83 19.61 -2.53
C ILE A 381 -14.11 18.40 -1.93
N ALA A 382 -14.14 17.29 -2.65
CA ALA A 382 -13.52 16.05 -2.19
C ALA A 382 -12.01 16.24 -1.96
N SER A 383 -11.59 16.09 -0.72
CA SER A 383 -10.18 16.17 -0.31
C SER A 383 -9.96 15.23 0.85
N GLU A 384 -9.84 13.94 0.54
CA GLU A 384 -9.73 12.88 1.54
C GLU A 384 -8.33 12.86 2.17
N ASN A 385 -8.28 12.76 3.50
CA ASN A 385 -7.08 12.40 4.26
C ASN A 385 -7.09 10.88 4.47
N GLU A 386 -6.53 10.15 3.51
CA GLU A 386 -6.50 8.69 3.55
C GLU A 386 -5.29 8.20 4.36
N SER A 387 -5.48 7.17 5.19
CA SER A 387 -4.40 6.44 5.86
C SER A 387 -4.12 5.13 5.13
N ALA A 388 -2.84 4.81 4.93
CA ALA A 388 -2.44 3.47 4.50
C ALA A 388 -2.31 2.61 5.75
N LEU A 389 -3.07 1.52 5.83
CA LEU A 389 -3.11 0.68 7.03
C LEU A 389 -2.34 -0.62 6.85
N TYR A 390 -2.38 -1.19 5.64
CA TYR A 390 -1.71 -2.46 5.36
C TYR A 390 -1.19 -2.52 3.93
N SER A 391 -0.02 -3.14 3.75
CA SER A 391 0.63 -3.27 2.45
C SER A 391 1.33 -4.61 2.32
N THR A 392 1.20 -5.27 1.18
CA THR A 392 1.91 -6.53 0.90
C THR A 392 2.39 -6.60 -0.55
N VAL A 393 3.37 -7.46 -0.80
CA VAL A 393 3.72 -7.92 -2.14
C VAL A 393 3.14 -9.32 -2.30
N SER A 394 2.39 -9.54 -3.38
CA SER A 394 1.75 -10.82 -3.69
C SER A 394 2.21 -11.34 -5.05
N GLY A 395 2.25 -12.67 -5.20
CA GLY A 395 2.68 -13.34 -6.43
C GLY A 395 3.67 -14.48 -6.12
N GLU A 396 3.47 -15.64 -6.75
CA GLU A 396 4.41 -16.75 -6.61
C GLU A 396 5.66 -16.52 -7.50
N ASP A 397 6.86 -16.73 -6.94
CA ASP A 397 8.13 -16.81 -7.66
C ASP A 397 8.50 -15.59 -8.56
N GLY A 398 8.35 -14.37 -8.03
CA GLY A 398 9.15 -13.18 -8.40
C GLY A 398 8.96 -12.56 -9.80
N ASN A 399 8.33 -13.23 -10.76
CA ASN A 399 8.28 -12.79 -12.17
C ASN A 399 7.11 -11.85 -12.49
N PHE A 400 6.01 -11.96 -11.75
CA PHE A 400 4.81 -11.15 -11.92
C PHE A 400 4.24 -10.81 -10.54
N MET A 401 4.96 -9.98 -9.78
CA MET A 401 4.48 -9.55 -8.46
C MET A 401 3.45 -8.43 -8.58
N ARG A 402 2.57 -8.35 -7.59
CA ARG A 402 1.64 -7.23 -7.40
C ARG A 402 1.85 -6.62 -6.04
N PHE A 403 1.96 -5.31 -6.01
CA PHE A 403 1.99 -4.52 -4.80
C PHE A 403 0.57 -4.12 -4.43
N LEU A 404 0.14 -4.49 -3.22
CA LEU A 404 -1.18 -4.22 -2.70
C LEU A 404 -1.09 -3.26 -1.51
N VAL A 405 -1.95 -2.26 -1.49
CA VAL A 405 -2.10 -1.34 -0.34
C VAL A 405 -3.57 -1.20 -0.03
N SER A 406 -3.94 -1.36 1.23
CA SER A 406 -5.29 -1.12 1.71
C SER A 406 -5.31 -0.12 2.86
N GLY A 407 -6.39 0.64 2.94
CA GLY A 407 -6.59 1.60 4.00
C GLY A 407 -7.92 2.31 3.88
N GLY A 408 -7.98 3.52 4.43
CA GLY A 408 -9.16 4.36 4.34
C GLY A 408 -9.01 5.65 5.12
N SER A 409 -10.09 6.41 5.18
CA SER A 409 -10.22 7.64 5.94
C SER A 409 -11.43 7.57 6.88
N SER A 410 -11.52 8.55 7.77
CA SER A 410 -12.72 8.85 8.55
C SER A 410 -14.00 8.89 7.69
N GLY A 411 -15.13 8.50 8.27
CA GLY A 411 -16.41 8.43 7.53
C GLY A 411 -16.56 7.21 6.63
N ASN A 412 -15.85 6.13 6.97
CA ASN A 412 -15.92 4.84 6.32
C ASN A 412 -15.54 4.83 4.82
N GLN A 413 -14.62 5.70 4.39
CA GLN A 413 -14.13 5.66 3.00
C GLN A 413 -12.88 4.78 2.91
N GLY A 414 -13.01 3.58 2.38
CA GLY A 414 -11.90 2.64 2.20
C GLY A 414 -11.30 2.67 0.80
N PHE A 415 -10.05 2.24 0.67
CA PHE A 415 -9.43 2.00 -0.62
C PHE A 415 -8.58 0.73 -0.65
N LEU A 416 -8.59 0.06 -1.79
CA LEU A 416 -7.66 -1.00 -2.15
C LEU A 416 -6.92 -0.60 -3.43
N GLU A 417 -5.61 -0.52 -3.36
CA GLU A 417 -4.73 -0.22 -4.48
C GLU A 417 -3.97 -1.48 -4.90
N CYS A 418 -3.90 -1.71 -6.20
CA CYS A 418 -3.18 -2.81 -6.81
C CYS A 418 -2.26 -2.27 -7.92
N THR A 419 -0.95 -2.41 -7.71
CA THR A 419 0.09 -1.94 -8.62
C THR A 419 0.86 -3.13 -9.18
N PHE A 420 1.03 -3.19 -10.51
CA PHE A 420 1.62 -4.34 -11.20
C PHE A 420 2.17 -3.96 -12.59
N LEU A 421 3.02 -4.80 -13.16
CA LEU A 421 3.56 -4.61 -14.51
C LEU A 421 2.52 -5.00 -15.57
N ALA A 422 2.10 -4.05 -16.39
CA ALA A 422 1.06 -4.25 -17.42
C ALA A 422 1.42 -3.57 -18.74
N SER A 423 0.68 -3.91 -19.80
CA SER A 423 0.63 -3.07 -20.99
C SER A 423 -0.09 -1.76 -20.66
N GLU A 424 0.46 -0.64 -21.14
CA GLU A 424 -0.11 0.69 -20.97
C GLU A 424 -1.49 0.85 -21.64
N VAL A 425 -1.78 0.01 -22.65
CA VAL A 425 -3.01 0.11 -23.45
C VAL A 425 -4.11 -0.74 -22.83
N SER A 426 -5.23 -0.10 -22.52
CA SER A 426 -6.48 -0.79 -22.20
C SER A 426 -7.26 -1.10 -23.46
N LEU A 427 -7.65 -2.36 -23.68
CA LEU A 427 -8.38 -2.76 -24.87
C LEU A 427 -9.88 -2.42 -24.78
N ASN A 428 -10.42 -1.81 -25.84
CA ASN A 428 -11.85 -1.56 -25.97
C ASN A 428 -12.54 -2.75 -26.66
N LEU A 429 -13.34 -3.49 -25.91
CA LEU A 429 -14.08 -4.65 -26.41
C LEU A 429 -15.47 -4.22 -26.89
N SER A 430 -15.76 -4.46 -28.17
CA SER A 430 -17.08 -4.23 -28.76
C SER A 430 -17.83 -5.56 -28.92
N PRO A 431 -19.05 -5.73 -28.37
CA PRO A 431 -19.80 -6.97 -28.54
C PRO A 431 -20.16 -7.15 -30.02
N ILE A 432 -20.13 -8.39 -30.49
CA ILE A 432 -20.57 -8.76 -31.84
C ILE A 432 -22.02 -9.25 -31.72
N PRO A 433 -23.00 -8.45 -32.14
CA PRO A 433 -24.40 -8.72 -31.86
C PRO A 433 -24.91 -9.96 -32.62
N HIS A 434 -25.80 -10.71 -31.97
CA HIS A 434 -26.65 -11.75 -32.57
C HIS A 434 -25.96 -12.97 -33.20
N ILE A 435 -24.84 -13.46 -32.65
CA ILE A 435 -24.21 -14.71 -33.13
C ILE A 435 -24.93 -15.96 -32.60
N THR A 436 -25.17 -16.04 -31.28
CA THR A 436 -25.79 -17.23 -30.68
C THR A 436 -26.31 -16.97 -29.27
N ASP A 437 -27.36 -17.69 -28.88
CA ASP A 437 -27.82 -17.84 -27.50
C ASP A 437 -27.42 -19.23 -26.91
N ARG A 438 -26.69 -20.04 -27.69
CA ARG A 438 -26.26 -21.39 -27.32
C ARG A 438 -24.84 -21.39 -26.76
N PRO A 439 -24.54 -22.29 -25.82
CA PRO A 439 -23.20 -22.41 -25.26
C PRO A 439 -22.20 -22.92 -26.30
N VAL A 440 -21.11 -22.18 -26.46
CA VAL A 440 -20.06 -22.46 -27.46
C VAL A 440 -18.95 -23.32 -26.84
N ALA A 441 -18.60 -24.41 -27.53
CA ALA A 441 -17.51 -25.32 -27.17
C ALA A 441 -16.16 -24.83 -27.72
N ASP A 442 -16.09 -24.45 -28.99
CA ASP A 442 -14.90 -23.90 -29.65
C ASP A 442 -15.27 -22.97 -30.81
N PHE A 443 -14.32 -22.15 -31.27
CA PHE A 443 -14.48 -21.29 -32.43
C PHE A 443 -13.18 -21.07 -33.22
N TRP A 444 -13.36 -20.79 -34.51
CA TRP A 444 -12.32 -20.53 -35.49
C TRP A 444 -12.67 -19.31 -36.32
N LEU A 445 -11.62 -18.61 -36.77
CA LEU A 445 -11.74 -17.44 -37.63
C LEU A 445 -11.37 -17.84 -39.06
N ALA A 446 -12.28 -17.62 -39.99
CA ALA A 446 -12.07 -17.87 -41.41
C ALA A 446 -12.47 -16.66 -42.25
N GLU A 447 -12.02 -16.60 -43.51
CA GLU A 447 -12.39 -15.54 -44.46
C GLU A 447 -13.91 -15.47 -44.70
N LYS A 448 -14.61 -16.60 -44.52
CA LYS A 448 -16.06 -16.73 -44.72
C LYS A 448 -16.91 -16.34 -43.50
N GLY A 449 -16.30 -15.98 -42.37
CA GLY A 449 -17.02 -15.65 -41.14
C GLY A 449 -16.46 -16.33 -39.89
N LEU A 450 -17.20 -16.23 -38.81
CA LEU A 450 -16.89 -16.86 -37.53
C LEU A 450 -17.49 -18.27 -37.48
N PHE A 451 -16.65 -19.28 -37.44
CA PHE A 451 -17.11 -20.66 -37.28
C PHE A 451 -17.06 -21.06 -35.81
N TRP A 452 -18.11 -21.70 -35.30
CA TRP A 452 -18.14 -22.17 -33.92
C TRP A 452 -18.94 -23.46 -33.77
N THR A 453 -18.61 -24.24 -32.75
CA THR A 453 -19.33 -25.49 -32.44
C THR A 453 -20.03 -25.40 -31.10
N ASP A 454 -21.21 -25.99 -31.01
CA ASP A 454 -21.87 -26.24 -29.72
C ASP A 454 -21.34 -27.52 -29.05
N PHE A 455 -21.82 -27.80 -27.84
CA PHE A 455 -21.47 -29.01 -27.11
C PHE A 455 -22.06 -30.30 -27.71
N ASP A 456 -23.06 -30.17 -28.61
CA ASP A 456 -23.63 -31.29 -29.38
C ASP A 456 -22.81 -31.60 -30.65
N GLY A 457 -21.77 -30.80 -30.92
CA GLY A 457 -20.87 -30.98 -32.07
C GLY A 457 -21.45 -30.47 -33.39
N ILE A 458 -22.46 -29.60 -33.36
CA ILE A 458 -23.00 -28.93 -34.54
C ILE A 458 -22.08 -27.76 -34.88
N LEU A 459 -21.62 -27.68 -36.13
CA LEU A 459 -20.81 -26.57 -36.63
C LEU A 459 -21.71 -25.49 -37.21
N TYR A 460 -21.49 -24.25 -36.78
CA TYR A 460 -22.16 -23.05 -37.26
C TYR A 460 -21.17 -22.13 -37.97
N ASN A 461 -21.66 -21.36 -38.94
CA ASN A 461 -21.00 -20.20 -39.51
C ASN A 461 -21.86 -18.98 -39.20
N ASP A 462 -21.34 -18.07 -38.38
CA ASP A 462 -22.07 -16.98 -37.75
C ASP A 462 -23.33 -17.49 -37.04
N THR A 463 -24.50 -17.44 -37.67
CA THR A 463 -25.77 -17.93 -37.08
C THR A 463 -26.29 -19.22 -37.73
N GLU A 464 -25.73 -19.61 -38.89
CA GLU A 464 -26.28 -20.66 -39.72
C GLU A 464 -25.59 -22.01 -39.45
N PRO A 465 -26.34 -23.11 -39.24
CA PRO A 465 -25.75 -24.43 -39.09
C PRO A 465 -25.18 -24.94 -40.42
N VAL A 466 -23.90 -25.30 -40.41
CA VAL A 466 -23.16 -25.82 -41.58
C VAL A 466 -23.29 -27.34 -41.66
N THR A 467 -23.19 -28.06 -40.53
CA THR A 467 -23.29 -29.53 -40.49
C THR A 467 -23.90 -30.01 -39.17
N THR A 468 -24.68 -31.10 -39.22
CA THR A 468 -25.24 -31.78 -38.04
C THR A 468 -24.52 -33.10 -37.78
N GLY A 469 -24.11 -33.35 -36.52
CA GLY A 469 -23.59 -34.65 -36.08
C GLY A 469 -22.18 -35.03 -36.56
N SER A 470 -21.35 -34.07 -36.97
CA SER A 470 -19.96 -34.36 -37.35
C SER A 470 -18.97 -33.84 -36.30
N ASN A 471 -18.11 -34.72 -35.78
CA ASN A 471 -17.03 -34.34 -34.85
C ASN A 471 -15.97 -33.52 -35.59
N VAL A 472 -16.23 -32.23 -35.77
CA VAL A 472 -15.30 -31.27 -36.37
C VAL A 472 -14.09 -31.10 -35.46
N VAL A 473 -12.89 -31.24 -36.03
CA VAL A 473 -11.62 -31.12 -35.30
C VAL A 473 -10.97 -29.76 -35.52
N HIS A 474 -11.11 -29.19 -36.73
CA HIS A 474 -10.52 -27.91 -37.10
C HIS A 474 -11.27 -27.28 -38.27
N VAL A 475 -11.29 -25.94 -38.33
CA VAL A 475 -11.72 -25.16 -39.50
C VAL A 475 -10.55 -24.28 -39.94
N ASN A 476 -10.16 -24.39 -41.21
CA ASN A 476 -9.05 -23.63 -41.77
C ASN A 476 -9.46 -22.19 -42.13
N SER A 477 -8.49 -21.36 -42.55
CA SER A 477 -8.72 -19.97 -42.94
C SER A 477 -9.70 -19.81 -44.11
N ASN A 478 -9.82 -20.82 -44.98
CA ASN A 478 -10.73 -20.82 -46.13
C ASN A 478 -12.16 -21.25 -45.77
N GLY A 479 -12.41 -21.60 -44.50
CA GLY A 479 -13.69 -22.10 -43.99
C GLY A 479 -13.97 -23.55 -44.38
N GLU A 480 -12.94 -24.34 -44.69
CA GLU A 480 -13.04 -25.78 -44.88
C GLU A 480 -12.78 -26.48 -43.54
N TRP A 481 -13.55 -27.51 -43.23
CA TRP A 481 -13.49 -28.18 -41.93
C TRP A 481 -13.03 -29.64 -42.05
N SER A 482 -12.20 -30.07 -41.10
CA SER A 482 -11.74 -31.46 -41.01
C SER A 482 -12.59 -32.23 -40.01
N ARG A 483 -13.00 -33.45 -40.39
CA ARG A 483 -13.73 -34.38 -39.52
C ARG A 483 -12.77 -35.33 -38.83
N ARG A 484 -13.22 -35.91 -37.72
CA ARG A 484 -12.56 -37.04 -37.04
C ARG A 484 -12.74 -38.38 -37.79
N GLU A 485 -12.66 -38.36 -39.12
CA GLU A 485 -12.55 -39.57 -39.95
C GLU A 485 -11.05 -39.97 -39.97
N ASP A 486 -10.71 -41.27 -40.04
CA ASP A 486 -9.31 -41.80 -40.08
C ASP A 486 -8.42 -41.74 -38.81
N ASP A 487 -8.98 -41.94 -37.62
CA ASP A 487 -8.20 -41.99 -36.37
C ASP A 487 -7.37 -40.72 -36.07
N ILE A 488 -7.68 -39.59 -36.73
CA ILE A 488 -7.05 -38.30 -36.48
C ILE A 488 -7.43 -37.79 -35.07
N VAL A 489 -6.42 -37.45 -34.28
CA VAL A 489 -6.56 -36.96 -32.90
C VAL A 489 -6.34 -35.45 -32.82
N MET A 490 -5.42 -34.92 -33.63
CA MET A 490 -5.09 -33.49 -33.64
C MET A 490 -4.90 -33.02 -35.08
N VAL A 491 -5.36 -31.80 -35.33
CA VAL A 491 -5.13 -31.05 -36.56
C VAL A 491 -4.65 -29.65 -36.18
N GLY A 492 -3.61 -29.16 -36.83
CA GLY A 492 -3.12 -27.79 -36.62
C GLY A 492 -2.78 -27.12 -37.94
N PRO A 493 -2.97 -25.80 -38.07
CA PRO A 493 -2.48 -25.07 -39.23
C PRO A 493 -0.95 -25.02 -39.22
N ILE A 494 -0.33 -25.09 -40.40
CA ILE A 494 1.07 -24.73 -40.56
C ILE A 494 1.10 -23.22 -40.77
N MET A 495 1.47 -22.46 -39.74
CA MET A 495 1.51 -21.01 -39.81
C MET A 495 2.40 -20.54 -40.97
N PHE A 496 1.94 -19.53 -41.71
CA PHE A 496 2.53 -19.03 -42.97
C PHE A 496 2.48 -20.00 -44.17
N SER A 497 1.73 -21.11 -44.06
CA SER A 497 1.39 -22.03 -45.16
C SER A 497 -0.13 -22.23 -45.25
N GLN A 498 -0.61 -22.75 -46.39
CA GLN A 498 -2.00 -23.18 -46.57
C GLN A 498 -2.24 -24.64 -46.14
N GLU A 499 -1.17 -25.36 -45.79
CA GLU A 499 -1.24 -26.76 -45.41
C GLU A 499 -1.56 -26.96 -43.92
N LEU A 500 -2.10 -28.14 -43.60
CA LEU A 500 -2.42 -28.57 -42.24
C LEU A 500 -1.50 -29.72 -41.82
N VAL A 501 -1.18 -29.80 -40.54
CA VAL A 501 -0.59 -30.99 -39.94
C VAL A 501 -1.66 -31.88 -39.34
N TYR A 502 -1.57 -33.18 -39.58
CA TYR A 502 -2.47 -34.20 -39.03
C TYR A 502 -1.68 -35.15 -38.14
N VAL A 503 -2.23 -35.46 -36.95
CA VAL A 503 -1.66 -36.46 -36.04
C VAL A 503 -2.71 -37.51 -35.73
N LYS A 504 -2.42 -38.78 -36.05
CA LYS A 504 -3.31 -39.93 -35.85
C LYS A 504 -3.10 -40.61 -34.48
N LYS A 505 -4.05 -41.44 -34.04
CA LYS A 505 -4.01 -42.17 -32.75
C LYS A 505 -2.81 -43.10 -32.60
N ASN A 506 -2.33 -43.67 -33.70
CA ASN A 506 -1.13 -44.51 -33.75
C ASN A 506 0.18 -43.71 -33.66
N GLY A 507 0.12 -42.38 -33.59
CA GLY A 507 1.29 -41.51 -33.55
C GLY A 507 1.90 -41.22 -34.92
N GLU A 508 1.22 -41.54 -36.02
CA GLU A 508 1.61 -41.07 -37.34
C GLU A 508 1.30 -39.58 -37.50
N ILE A 509 2.28 -38.80 -37.93
CA ILE A 509 2.18 -37.38 -38.28
C ILE A 509 2.33 -37.21 -39.79
N SER A 510 1.49 -36.36 -40.41
CA SER A 510 1.58 -36.04 -41.84
C SER A 510 1.35 -34.55 -42.09
N TRP A 511 2.03 -33.99 -43.10
CA TRP A 511 1.93 -32.58 -43.51
C TRP A 511 1.16 -32.49 -44.83
N GLY A 512 -0.06 -31.95 -44.81
CA GLY A 512 -0.96 -31.96 -45.95
C GLY A 512 -1.65 -33.32 -46.19
N LEU A 513 -2.64 -33.35 -47.09
CA LEU A 513 -3.44 -34.55 -47.39
C LEU A 513 -2.66 -35.65 -48.12
N ASN A 514 -1.60 -35.27 -48.87
CA ASN A 514 -0.80 -36.17 -49.70
C ASN A 514 0.71 -36.13 -49.34
N GLY A 515 1.08 -35.52 -48.21
CA GLY A 515 2.50 -35.33 -47.87
C GLY A 515 3.16 -36.54 -47.21
N LEU A 516 4.46 -36.40 -46.97
CA LEU A 516 5.26 -37.38 -46.23
C LEU A 516 4.67 -37.61 -44.83
N SER A 517 4.69 -38.86 -44.37
CA SER A 517 4.34 -39.20 -42.99
C SER A 517 5.53 -39.72 -42.20
N SER A 518 5.48 -39.56 -40.88
CA SER A 518 6.50 -40.03 -39.94
C SER A 518 5.86 -40.53 -38.65
N LEU A 519 6.57 -41.32 -37.86
CA LEU A 519 6.09 -41.82 -36.57
C LEU A 519 6.65 -40.99 -35.42
N VAL A 520 5.80 -40.59 -34.49
CA VAL A 520 6.18 -39.91 -33.25
C VAL A 520 6.71 -40.95 -32.24
N PRO A 521 8.01 -40.93 -31.91
CA PRO A 521 8.59 -41.92 -30.99
C PRO A 521 7.95 -41.84 -29.61
N GLY A 522 7.57 -43.00 -29.04
CA GLY A 522 7.02 -43.08 -27.67
C GLY A 522 5.54 -42.70 -27.52
N PHE A 523 4.88 -42.27 -28.60
CA PHE A 523 3.51 -41.77 -28.58
C PHE A 523 2.45 -42.83 -28.16
N GLU A 524 2.66 -44.10 -28.53
CA GLU A 524 1.76 -45.20 -28.19
C GLU A 524 1.72 -45.52 -26.69
N ASN A 525 2.78 -45.19 -25.94
CA ASN A 525 2.86 -45.42 -24.49
C ASN A 525 2.09 -44.33 -23.70
N ALA A 526 1.68 -43.25 -24.35
CA ALA A 526 1.02 -42.10 -23.74
C ALA A 526 -0.49 -42.04 -24.01
N ARG A 527 -1.18 -43.20 -24.12
CA ARG A 527 -2.61 -43.27 -24.51
C ARG A 527 -3.55 -42.43 -23.64
N SER A 528 -3.23 -42.24 -22.36
CA SER A 528 -4.04 -41.47 -21.40
C SER A 528 -3.67 -39.99 -21.29
N ALA A 529 -2.59 -39.54 -21.92
CA ALA A 529 -2.12 -38.15 -21.83
C ALA A 529 -2.81 -37.24 -22.85
N SER A 530 -3.10 -36.00 -22.45
CA SER A 530 -3.45 -34.93 -23.40
C SER A 530 -2.25 -34.58 -24.27
N ARG A 531 -2.51 -34.25 -25.53
CA ARG A 531 -1.50 -34.05 -26.57
C ARG A 531 -1.70 -32.70 -27.22
N TYR A 532 -0.60 -32.07 -27.62
CA TYR A 532 -0.59 -30.74 -28.22
C TYR A 532 0.33 -30.73 -29.43
N VAL A 533 -0.08 -29.99 -30.47
CA VAL A 533 0.67 -29.83 -31.71
C VAL A 533 0.71 -28.36 -32.12
N SER A 534 1.86 -27.90 -32.56
CA SER A 534 2.03 -26.57 -33.14
C SER A 534 3.01 -26.65 -34.31
N SER A 535 2.77 -25.90 -35.38
CA SER A 535 3.56 -25.96 -36.59
C SER A 535 3.65 -24.60 -37.28
N ALA A 536 4.83 -24.28 -37.82
CA ALA A 536 5.07 -23.07 -38.59
C ALA A 536 6.10 -23.31 -39.69
N GLN A 537 5.99 -22.55 -40.78
CA GLN A 537 7.05 -22.46 -41.77
C GLN A 537 8.17 -21.53 -41.25
N LEU A 538 9.40 -22.04 -41.27
CA LEU A 538 10.60 -21.31 -40.87
C LEU A 538 11.07 -20.35 -41.98
N PRO A 539 11.93 -19.36 -41.67
CA PRO A 539 12.45 -18.41 -42.66
C PRO A 539 13.21 -19.06 -43.83
N ASP A 540 13.76 -20.26 -43.63
CA ASP A 540 14.42 -21.07 -44.67
C ASP A 540 13.45 -21.94 -45.49
N ALA A 541 12.14 -21.71 -45.33
CA ALA A 541 11.02 -22.45 -45.91
C ALA A 541 10.81 -23.88 -45.40
N SER A 542 11.66 -24.39 -44.50
CA SER A 542 11.43 -25.69 -43.85
C SER A 542 10.26 -25.63 -42.87
N ILE A 543 9.61 -26.76 -42.61
CA ILE A 543 8.47 -26.85 -41.70
C ILE A 543 8.97 -27.36 -40.35
N LEU A 544 8.76 -26.55 -39.30
CA LEU A 544 8.97 -26.98 -37.92
C LEU A 544 7.64 -27.34 -37.29
N THR A 545 7.51 -28.60 -36.89
CA THR A 545 6.34 -29.11 -36.19
C THR A 545 6.74 -29.71 -34.86
N VAL A 546 6.04 -29.33 -33.80
CA VAL A 546 6.28 -29.83 -32.45
C VAL A 546 5.07 -30.57 -31.93
N VAL A 547 5.30 -31.76 -31.41
CA VAL A 547 4.29 -32.58 -30.72
C VAL A 547 4.73 -32.77 -29.27
N GLY A 548 3.86 -32.41 -28.32
CA GLY A 548 4.13 -32.50 -26.88
C GLY A 548 3.09 -33.32 -26.12
N TRP A 549 3.53 -34.08 -25.12
CA TRP A 549 2.68 -34.80 -24.15
C TRP A 549 3.43 -34.97 -22.83
N ASN A 550 2.72 -34.95 -21.69
CA ASN A 550 3.34 -35.04 -20.36
C ASN A 550 4.52 -34.07 -20.21
N SER A 551 5.74 -34.56 -19.98
CA SER A 551 6.98 -33.77 -19.92
C SER A 551 7.92 -34.09 -21.10
N GLU A 552 7.37 -34.55 -22.22
CA GLU A 552 8.09 -35.00 -23.41
C GLU A 552 7.64 -34.21 -24.64
N SER A 553 8.57 -33.97 -25.56
CA SER A 553 8.27 -33.35 -26.84
C SER A 553 9.12 -33.93 -27.97
N VAL A 554 8.60 -33.94 -29.18
CA VAL A 554 9.29 -34.34 -30.40
C VAL A 554 9.15 -33.23 -31.44
N TRP A 555 10.28 -32.80 -31.97
CA TRP A 555 10.38 -31.69 -32.91
C TRP A 555 10.75 -32.25 -34.28
N PHE A 556 9.95 -31.95 -35.28
CA PHE A 556 10.13 -32.37 -36.66
C PHE A 556 10.56 -31.17 -37.51
N PHE A 557 11.71 -31.30 -38.17
CA PHE A 557 12.15 -30.41 -39.24
C PHE A 557 11.91 -31.14 -40.55
N ASP A 558 10.79 -30.83 -41.18
CA ASP A 558 10.18 -31.64 -42.24
C ASP A 558 10.02 -33.10 -41.76
N SER A 559 10.78 -34.04 -42.33
CA SER A 559 10.73 -35.47 -41.96
C SER A 559 11.70 -35.87 -40.84
N LYS A 560 12.68 -35.02 -40.48
CA LYS A 560 13.71 -35.35 -39.48
C LYS A 560 13.22 -35.00 -38.08
N SER A 561 13.32 -35.93 -37.14
CA SER A 561 12.83 -35.72 -35.77
C SER A 561 13.94 -35.64 -34.72
N LYS A 562 13.65 -34.89 -33.65
CA LYS A 562 14.47 -34.77 -32.45
C LYS A 562 13.57 -34.86 -31.21
N SER A 563 13.82 -35.83 -30.34
CA SER A 563 13.13 -35.94 -29.04
C SER A 563 13.80 -35.04 -28.01
N VAL A 564 13.01 -34.28 -27.26
CA VAL A 564 13.45 -33.36 -26.21
C VAL A 564 12.63 -33.60 -24.94
N LYS A 565 13.32 -33.84 -23.82
CA LYS A 565 12.71 -33.97 -22.50
C LYS A 565 12.62 -32.60 -21.83
N LEU A 566 11.41 -32.16 -21.51
CA LEU A 566 11.17 -30.85 -20.89
C LEU A 566 11.31 -30.94 -19.37
N GLN A 567 12.54 -30.80 -18.89
CA GLN A 567 12.84 -30.90 -17.46
C GLN A 567 12.17 -29.75 -16.70
N GLY A 568 11.48 -30.07 -15.61
CA GLY A 568 10.84 -29.06 -14.74
C GLY A 568 9.40 -28.70 -15.13
N LEU A 569 8.86 -29.22 -16.24
CA LEU A 569 7.43 -29.18 -16.51
C LEU A 569 6.76 -30.45 -15.97
N SER A 570 5.63 -30.28 -15.30
CA SER A 570 4.85 -31.38 -14.75
C SER A 570 4.09 -32.14 -15.85
N GLN A 571 3.19 -31.42 -16.52
CA GLN A 571 2.38 -31.89 -17.64
C GLN A 571 2.08 -30.72 -18.57
N ILE A 572 2.58 -30.78 -19.81
CA ILE A 572 2.31 -29.80 -20.87
C ILE A 572 0.80 -29.66 -21.05
N CYS A 573 0.35 -28.42 -21.13
CA CYS A 573 -1.03 -28.07 -21.39
C CYS A 573 -1.23 -27.26 -22.68
N ASP A 574 -0.16 -26.71 -23.27
CA ASP A 574 -0.15 -26.14 -24.63
C ASP A 574 1.28 -25.96 -25.18
N CYS A 575 1.41 -25.77 -26.50
CA CYS A 575 2.68 -25.43 -27.15
C CYS A 575 2.51 -24.47 -28.34
N LEU A 576 3.54 -23.66 -28.62
CA LEU A 576 3.53 -22.69 -29.72
C LEU A 576 4.90 -22.64 -30.43
N VAL A 577 4.88 -22.81 -31.76
CA VAL A 577 6.00 -22.47 -32.65
C VAL A 577 5.82 -21.02 -33.09
N LYS A 578 6.64 -20.12 -32.58
CA LYS A 578 6.58 -18.70 -32.89
C LYS A 578 7.69 -18.33 -33.86
N THR A 579 7.32 -17.79 -35.02
CA THR A 579 8.26 -17.26 -36.01
C THR A 579 8.03 -15.76 -36.20
N TRP A 580 9.12 -14.98 -36.25
CA TRP A 580 9.09 -13.55 -36.53
C TRP A 580 10.40 -13.12 -37.16
N GLU A 581 10.33 -12.47 -38.32
CA GLU A 581 11.49 -12.13 -39.15
C GLU A 581 12.40 -13.35 -39.36
N ASN A 582 13.63 -13.31 -38.85
CA ASN A 582 14.62 -14.38 -38.99
C ASN A 582 14.78 -15.24 -37.73
N ASN A 583 13.88 -15.10 -36.75
CA ASN A 583 13.95 -15.82 -35.48
C ASN A 583 12.77 -16.78 -35.32
N SER A 584 13.03 -17.93 -34.71
CA SER A 584 12.03 -18.94 -34.43
C SER A 584 12.26 -19.55 -33.06
N MET A 585 11.18 -19.70 -32.30
CA MET A 585 11.23 -20.19 -30.93
C MET A 585 10.07 -21.13 -30.63
N LEU A 586 10.28 -21.96 -29.62
CA LEU A 586 9.36 -22.97 -29.16
C LEU A 586 8.95 -22.64 -27.74
N ILE A 587 7.65 -22.46 -27.51
CA ILE A 587 7.09 -22.14 -26.20
C ILE A 587 6.27 -23.33 -25.72
N PHE A 588 6.48 -23.72 -24.47
CA PHE A 588 5.72 -24.75 -23.78
C PHE A 588 5.20 -24.21 -22.47
N ILE A 589 4.00 -24.61 -22.09
CA ILE A 589 3.40 -24.27 -20.81
C ILE A 589 2.78 -25.51 -20.17
N ASP A 590 2.87 -25.64 -18.86
CA ASP A 590 2.28 -26.74 -18.09
C ASP A 590 0.97 -26.36 -17.39
N ILE A 591 0.30 -27.36 -16.80
CA ILE A 591 -0.97 -27.19 -16.08
C ILE A 591 -0.90 -26.26 -14.86
N PHE A 592 0.31 -25.91 -14.39
CA PHE A 592 0.55 -25.01 -13.26
C PHE A 592 1.15 -23.67 -13.70
N GLY A 593 1.01 -23.31 -14.99
CA GLY A 593 1.48 -22.04 -15.53
C GLY A 593 3.01 -21.88 -15.57
N ASN A 594 3.77 -22.98 -15.46
CA ASN A 594 5.21 -22.95 -15.71
C ASN A 594 5.44 -22.88 -17.22
N THR A 595 6.12 -21.83 -17.66
CA THR A 595 6.40 -21.56 -19.08
C THR A 595 7.88 -21.75 -19.36
N GLN A 596 8.20 -22.43 -20.45
CA GLN A 596 9.55 -22.61 -20.96
C GLN A 596 9.64 -22.17 -22.42
N ILE A 597 10.70 -21.42 -22.75
CA ILE A 597 10.99 -20.93 -24.09
C ILE A 597 12.31 -21.55 -24.53
N TYR A 598 12.31 -22.19 -25.70
CA TYR A 598 13.45 -22.86 -26.31
C TYR A 598 13.80 -22.27 -27.67
N ASN A 599 15.08 -22.31 -28.01
CA ASN A 599 15.55 -22.13 -29.37
C ASN A 599 15.31 -23.41 -30.19
N THR A 600 15.28 -23.29 -31.52
CA THR A 600 15.10 -24.44 -32.43
C THR A 600 16.19 -25.50 -32.31
N ASP A 601 17.37 -25.14 -31.80
CA ASP A 601 18.48 -26.07 -31.55
C ASP A 601 18.30 -26.94 -30.30
N GLY A 602 17.27 -26.72 -29.48
CA GLY A 602 17.02 -27.46 -28.23
C GLY A 602 17.50 -26.77 -26.97
N THR A 603 18.16 -25.62 -27.08
CA THR A 603 18.66 -24.89 -25.91
C THR A 603 17.52 -24.12 -25.23
N MET A 604 17.40 -24.27 -23.91
CA MET A 604 16.41 -23.52 -23.12
C MET A 604 16.87 -22.07 -22.99
N ARG A 605 16.04 -21.15 -23.46
CA ARG A 605 16.31 -19.71 -23.45
C ARG A 605 15.73 -19.01 -22.23
N SER A 606 14.54 -19.41 -21.78
CA SER A 606 13.89 -18.85 -20.60
C SER A 606 12.96 -19.83 -19.93
N GLN A 607 12.80 -19.70 -18.62
CA GLN A 607 11.82 -20.41 -17.81
C GLN A 607 11.25 -19.46 -16.76
N PHE A 608 9.93 -19.43 -16.59
CA PHE A 608 9.27 -18.61 -15.58
C PHE A 608 7.90 -19.20 -15.22
N LYS A 609 7.34 -18.80 -14.07
CA LYS A 609 6.00 -19.19 -13.62
C LYS A 609 5.09 -17.97 -13.63
N ILE A 610 3.86 -18.14 -14.12
CA ILE A 610 2.87 -17.05 -14.21
C ILE A 610 1.92 -17.08 -13.01
N SER A 611 1.26 -18.22 -12.79
CA SER A 611 0.34 -18.49 -11.68
C SER A 611 0.00 -19.97 -11.63
N GLY A 612 -0.74 -20.44 -10.62
CA GLY A 612 -1.19 -21.83 -10.50
C GLY A 612 -2.31 -22.29 -11.45
N HIS A 613 -2.69 -21.51 -12.47
CA HIS A 613 -3.75 -21.84 -13.41
C HIS A 613 -3.27 -22.60 -14.66
N ARG A 614 -4.21 -23.28 -15.34
CA ARG A 614 -3.99 -23.85 -16.67
C ARG A 614 -4.19 -22.77 -17.74
N PHE A 615 -3.12 -22.45 -18.46
CA PHE A 615 -3.12 -21.47 -19.54
C PHE A 615 -3.09 -22.13 -20.92
N TYR A 616 -3.42 -21.35 -21.95
CA TYR A 616 -3.17 -21.68 -23.35
C TYR A 616 -2.39 -20.53 -24.01
N LEU A 617 -1.75 -20.82 -25.14
CA LEU A 617 -0.91 -19.89 -25.88
C LEU A 617 -1.67 -19.40 -27.13
N GLN A 618 -1.62 -18.10 -27.38
CA GLN A 618 -2.22 -17.50 -28.59
C GLN A 618 -1.17 -16.64 -29.30
N ASP A 619 -0.91 -16.97 -30.56
CA ASP A 619 0.03 -16.23 -31.39
C ASP A 619 -0.52 -14.85 -31.79
N LEU A 620 0.39 -13.89 -31.95
CA LEU A 620 0.18 -12.58 -32.58
C LEU A 620 1.05 -12.49 -33.84
N PRO A 621 0.59 -13.04 -34.99
CA PRO A 621 1.44 -13.30 -36.16
C PRO A 621 2.11 -12.04 -36.73
N ALA A 622 1.47 -10.87 -36.59
CA ALA A 622 1.95 -9.59 -37.07
C ALA A 622 3.00 -8.92 -36.14
N SER A 623 3.52 -9.62 -35.13
CA SER A 623 4.50 -9.07 -34.18
C SER A 623 5.45 -10.12 -33.62
N ASN A 624 6.48 -9.66 -32.92
CA ASN A 624 7.37 -10.46 -32.08
C ASN A 624 6.76 -10.78 -30.69
N ARG A 625 5.42 -10.81 -30.58
CA ARG A 625 4.71 -11.02 -29.31
C ARG A 625 3.81 -12.24 -29.38
N PHE A 626 3.40 -12.74 -28.23
CA PHE A 626 2.35 -13.74 -28.09
C PHE A 626 1.61 -13.52 -26.76
N LEU A 627 0.42 -14.10 -26.66
CA LEU A 627 -0.40 -14.06 -25.46
C LEU A 627 -0.38 -15.40 -24.73
N ILE A 628 -0.37 -15.32 -23.41
CA ILE A 628 -0.60 -16.45 -22.51
C ILE A 628 -1.91 -16.17 -21.79
N CYS A 629 -2.90 -17.02 -22.02
CA CYS A 629 -4.29 -16.73 -21.69
C CYS A 629 -4.89 -17.80 -20.80
N CYS A 630 -5.61 -17.37 -19.77
CA CYS A 630 -6.62 -18.16 -19.09
C CYS A 630 -7.88 -17.31 -18.95
N VAL A 631 -8.93 -17.87 -18.33
CA VAL A 631 -10.19 -17.14 -18.13
C VAL A 631 -10.01 -15.90 -17.24
N ASP A 632 -9.11 -15.96 -16.27
CA ASP A 632 -8.92 -14.91 -15.26
C ASP A 632 -7.87 -13.86 -15.63
N SER A 633 -6.94 -14.18 -16.52
CA SER A 633 -5.81 -13.29 -16.81
C SER A 633 -5.22 -13.54 -18.19
N VAL A 634 -4.73 -12.45 -18.79
CA VAL A 634 -4.02 -12.47 -20.07
C VAL A 634 -2.69 -11.78 -19.89
N PHE A 635 -1.62 -12.47 -20.28
CA PHE A 635 -0.26 -11.93 -20.26
C PHE A 635 0.23 -11.80 -21.69
N MET A 636 0.91 -10.70 -21.98
CA MET A 636 1.60 -10.51 -23.24
C MET A 636 3.09 -10.69 -23.02
N VAL A 637 3.71 -11.51 -23.86
CA VAL A 637 5.16 -11.72 -23.85
C VAL A 637 5.73 -11.17 -25.15
N SER A 638 6.69 -10.26 -25.04
CA SER A 638 7.50 -9.75 -26.14
C SER A 638 8.86 -10.42 -26.12
N PHE A 639 9.30 -10.93 -27.28
CA PHE A 639 10.64 -11.48 -27.41
C PHE A 639 11.45 -10.69 -28.44
N HIS A 640 12.55 -10.11 -28.01
CA HIS A 640 13.55 -9.51 -28.88
C HIS A 640 14.79 -10.39 -28.91
N THR A 641 15.71 -10.16 -29.85
CA THR A 641 16.97 -10.92 -29.95
C THR A 641 17.79 -10.91 -28.66
N SER A 642 17.74 -9.83 -27.87
CA SER A 642 18.53 -9.66 -26.64
C SER A 642 17.75 -9.75 -25.33
N LYS A 643 16.41 -9.66 -25.35
CA LYS A 643 15.57 -9.56 -24.14
C LYS A 643 14.20 -10.21 -24.33
N ILE A 644 13.64 -10.76 -23.24
CA ILE A 644 12.25 -11.22 -23.17
C ILE A 644 11.58 -10.37 -22.11
N GLU A 645 10.45 -9.77 -22.42
CA GLU A 645 9.67 -8.92 -21.52
C GLU A 645 8.23 -9.41 -21.47
N ALA A 646 7.58 -9.32 -20.32
CA ALA A 646 6.19 -9.68 -20.19
C ALA A 646 5.47 -8.82 -19.16
N GLY A 647 4.18 -8.60 -19.40
CA GLY A 647 3.28 -7.88 -18.51
C GLY A 647 1.83 -8.31 -18.75
N GLU A 648 0.98 -8.00 -17.78
CA GLU A 648 -0.45 -8.28 -17.85
C GLU A 648 -1.15 -7.38 -18.88
N VAL A 649 -2.16 -7.91 -19.58
CA VAL A 649 -3.01 -7.13 -20.50
C VAL A 649 -4.28 -6.75 -19.78
N ILE A 650 -4.57 -5.45 -19.71
CA ILE A 650 -5.76 -4.95 -19.02
C ILE A 650 -6.97 -5.12 -19.94
N LEU A 651 -7.83 -6.06 -19.56
CA LEU A 651 -9.11 -6.32 -20.23
C LEU A 651 -10.28 -5.77 -19.39
N PRO A 652 -11.31 -5.20 -20.01
CA PRO A 652 -12.49 -4.70 -19.30
C PRO A 652 -13.46 -5.81 -18.88
N LEU A 653 -13.32 -7.03 -19.43
CA LEU A 653 -14.13 -8.20 -19.08
C LEU A 653 -13.33 -9.50 -19.24
N ARG A 654 -13.87 -10.59 -18.67
CA ARG A 654 -13.25 -11.93 -18.66
C ARG A 654 -13.47 -12.64 -19.98
N LEU A 655 -12.40 -13.15 -20.58
CA LEU A 655 -12.45 -13.86 -21.85
C LEU A 655 -12.01 -15.30 -21.66
N LYS A 656 -12.93 -16.23 -21.92
CA LYS A 656 -12.68 -17.68 -21.88
C LYS A 656 -11.73 -18.13 -22.99
N ARG A 657 -11.89 -17.55 -24.19
CA ARG A 657 -11.02 -17.83 -25.34
C ARG A 657 -10.79 -16.56 -26.17
N ILE A 658 -9.63 -16.52 -26.79
CA ILE A 658 -9.12 -15.40 -27.60
C ILE A 658 -8.53 -16.00 -28.86
N LYS A 659 -8.96 -15.52 -30.02
CA LYS A 659 -8.36 -15.83 -31.33
C LYS A 659 -8.06 -14.51 -32.05
N VAL A 660 -6.97 -14.49 -32.78
CA VAL A 660 -6.51 -13.29 -33.51
C VAL A 660 -6.77 -13.52 -35.00
N ALA A 661 -7.51 -12.60 -35.63
CA ALA A 661 -7.72 -12.61 -37.08
C ALA A 661 -6.45 -12.14 -37.79
N LEU A 662 -6.32 -12.44 -39.10
CA LEU A 662 -5.24 -11.90 -39.92
C LEU A 662 -5.25 -10.36 -39.85
N GLY A 663 -4.17 -9.77 -39.32
CA GLY A 663 -4.03 -8.32 -39.12
C GLY A 663 -4.01 -7.91 -37.64
N THR A 664 -4.76 -6.86 -37.30
CA THR A 664 -4.77 -6.22 -35.98
C THR A 664 -6.10 -6.39 -35.25
N THR A 665 -6.93 -7.35 -35.65
CA THR A 665 -8.22 -7.61 -35.00
C THR A 665 -8.15 -8.87 -34.17
N PHE A 666 -8.62 -8.80 -32.92
CA PHE A 666 -8.81 -9.98 -32.08
C PHE A 666 -10.30 -10.19 -31.79
N ILE A 667 -10.70 -11.46 -31.69
CA ILE A 667 -12.02 -11.91 -31.29
C ILE A 667 -11.90 -12.67 -29.97
N GLY A 668 -12.59 -12.18 -28.96
CA GLY A 668 -12.71 -12.80 -27.64
C GLY A 668 -14.08 -13.42 -27.45
N MET A 669 -14.15 -14.46 -26.63
CA MET A 669 -15.40 -15.07 -26.20
C MET A 669 -15.41 -15.09 -24.66
N ASP A 670 -16.48 -14.60 -24.04
CA ASP A 670 -16.64 -14.61 -22.60
C ASP A 670 -17.15 -15.97 -22.06
N ALA A 671 -17.52 -16.01 -20.77
CA ALA A 671 -18.07 -17.20 -20.14
C ALA A 671 -19.49 -17.55 -20.63
N ASP A 672 -20.28 -16.53 -21.00
CA ASP A 672 -21.65 -16.66 -21.47
C ASP A 672 -21.74 -16.96 -22.99
N SER A 673 -20.59 -17.23 -23.62
CA SER A 673 -20.45 -17.48 -25.06
C SER A 673 -20.78 -16.28 -25.95
N THR A 674 -20.72 -15.07 -25.39
CA THR A 674 -20.81 -13.82 -26.14
C THR A 674 -19.47 -13.51 -26.79
N PHE A 675 -19.50 -13.15 -28.08
CA PHE A 675 -18.30 -12.76 -28.82
C PHE A 675 -18.07 -11.26 -28.78
N TYR A 676 -16.80 -10.88 -28.65
CA TYR A 676 -16.32 -9.50 -28.63
C TYR A 676 -15.23 -9.31 -29.67
N ARG A 677 -15.17 -8.14 -30.28
CA ARG A 677 -14.13 -7.70 -31.20
C ARG A 677 -13.34 -6.54 -30.60
N ALA A 678 -12.03 -6.55 -30.79
CA ALA A 678 -11.17 -5.41 -30.49
C ALA A 678 -10.06 -5.23 -31.53
N ASP A 679 -9.62 -3.99 -31.69
CA ASP A 679 -8.38 -3.64 -32.38
C ASP A 679 -7.21 -3.75 -31.40
N ILE A 680 -6.16 -4.47 -31.80
CA ILE A 680 -4.94 -4.68 -31.02
C ILE A 680 -3.74 -3.93 -31.58
N SER A 681 -3.91 -3.06 -32.58
CA SER A 681 -2.80 -2.31 -33.23
C SER A 681 -1.88 -1.63 -32.21
N GLU A 682 -2.47 -0.95 -31.21
CA GLU A 682 -1.72 -0.28 -30.14
C GLU A 682 -1.03 -1.29 -29.21
N LEU A 683 -1.72 -2.39 -28.88
CA LEU A 683 -1.17 -3.46 -28.03
C LEU A 683 0.07 -4.13 -28.66
N LEU A 684 0.15 -4.20 -29.99
CA LEU A 684 1.31 -4.77 -30.69
C LEU A 684 2.59 -3.95 -30.51
N THR A 685 2.49 -2.66 -30.18
CA THR A 685 3.64 -1.75 -30.05
C THR A 685 3.83 -1.21 -28.64
N SER A 686 2.83 -1.33 -27.76
CA SER A 686 2.86 -0.77 -26.40
C SER A 686 4.07 -1.24 -25.57
N PRO A 687 4.74 -0.39 -24.80
CA PRO A 687 5.69 -0.82 -23.78
C PRO A 687 4.96 -1.45 -22.57
N PHE A 688 5.73 -2.07 -21.68
CA PHE A 688 5.25 -2.51 -20.38
C PHE A 688 5.60 -1.46 -19.33
N THR A 689 4.61 -1.03 -18.54
CA THR A 689 4.75 0.00 -17.52
C THR A 689 4.14 -0.48 -16.20
N VAL A 690 4.64 0.06 -15.09
CA VAL A 690 4.04 -0.16 -13.78
C VAL A 690 2.72 0.58 -13.74
N THR A 691 1.62 -0.17 -13.73
CA THR A 691 0.26 0.34 -13.74
C THR A 691 -0.38 0.18 -12.37
N LYS A 692 -1.17 1.18 -11.99
CA LYS A 692 -1.87 1.25 -10.70
C LYS A 692 -3.38 1.26 -10.92
N LYS A 693 -4.10 0.36 -10.26
CA LYS A 693 -5.56 0.36 -10.15
C LYS A 693 -5.96 0.69 -8.71
N VAL A 694 -6.94 1.56 -8.52
CA VAL A 694 -7.46 1.95 -7.20
C VAL A 694 -8.95 1.66 -7.14
N TYR A 695 -9.37 0.91 -6.13
CA TYR A 695 -10.75 0.59 -5.81
C TYR A 695 -11.15 1.37 -4.55
N ARG A 696 -12.25 2.11 -4.61
CA ARG A 696 -12.76 2.88 -3.48
C ARG A 696 -14.07 2.26 -2.99
N ASP A 697 -14.26 2.23 -1.68
CA ASP A 697 -15.53 1.83 -1.05
C ASP A 697 -16.00 2.94 -0.12
N PRO A 698 -17.19 3.51 -0.36
CA PRO A 698 -17.68 4.63 0.42
C PRO A 698 -18.30 4.26 1.76
N SER A 699 -18.31 2.97 2.12
CA SER A 699 -19.05 2.43 3.26
C SER A 699 -18.21 1.75 4.33
N HIS A 700 -16.98 1.32 4.01
CA HIS A 700 -16.09 0.63 4.95
C HIS A 700 -14.63 1.01 4.74
N ILE A 701 -13.84 1.04 5.82
CA ILE A 701 -12.37 1.14 5.81
C ILE A 701 -11.76 -0.27 5.71
N TYR A 702 -10.71 -0.43 4.92
CA TYR A 702 -10.00 -1.71 4.84
C TYR A 702 -8.79 -1.75 5.78
N THR A 703 -8.85 -2.61 6.80
CA THR A 703 -7.80 -2.71 7.82
C THR A 703 -6.69 -3.67 7.44
N LYS A 704 -7.00 -4.74 6.69
CA LYS A 704 -6.06 -5.76 6.23
C LYS A 704 -6.51 -6.39 4.92
N HIS A 705 -5.59 -6.97 4.17
CA HIS A 705 -5.89 -7.75 2.96
C HIS A 705 -5.08 -9.04 2.87
N LEU A 706 -5.58 -9.98 2.08
CA LEU A 706 -4.97 -11.28 1.80
C LEU A 706 -5.22 -11.65 0.33
N ALA A 707 -4.17 -12.12 -0.34
CA ALA A 707 -4.27 -12.75 -1.66
C ALA A 707 -3.94 -14.24 -1.52
N LEU A 708 -4.78 -15.12 -2.05
CA LEU A 708 -4.54 -16.56 -2.01
C LEU A 708 -3.68 -17.00 -3.21
N PRO A 709 -2.74 -17.93 -3.05
CA PRO A 709 -1.89 -18.36 -4.17
C PRO A 709 -2.66 -19.02 -5.33
N ILE A 710 -3.84 -19.59 -5.04
CA ILE A 710 -4.66 -20.26 -6.04
C ILE A 710 -5.31 -19.30 -7.05
N SER A 711 -5.46 -18.01 -6.71
CA SER A 711 -6.12 -17.05 -7.58
C SER A 711 -5.41 -15.70 -7.55
N ARG A 712 -5.03 -15.21 -8.72
CA ARG A 712 -4.58 -13.81 -8.88
C ARG A 712 -5.77 -12.86 -8.96
N ARG A 713 -7.00 -13.33 -9.11
CA ARG A 713 -8.15 -12.49 -9.40
C ARG A 713 -8.75 -11.85 -8.15
N PHE A 714 -8.69 -12.55 -7.01
CA PHE A 714 -9.37 -12.13 -5.81
C PHE A 714 -8.41 -11.62 -4.74
N VAL A 715 -8.76 -10.48 -4.16
CA VAL A 715 -8.15 -9.96 -2.94
C VAL A 715 -9.22 -9.92 -1.86
N ILE A 716 -8.96 -10.60 -0.75
CA ILE A 716 -9.85 -10.64 0.41
C ILE A 716 -9.44 -9.51 1.34
N THR A 717 -10.38 -8.69 1.78
CA THR A 717 -10.14 -7.58 2.70
C THR A 717 -10.96 -7.73 3.96
N SER A 718 -10.38 -7.34 5.09
CA SER A 718 -11.11 -7.05 6.32
C SER A 718 -11.62 -5.62 6.24
N ALA A 719 -12.94 -5.47 6.33
CA ALA A 719 -13.64 -4.20 6.18
C ALA A 719 -14.34 -3.83 7.50
N VAL A 720 -14.14 -2.60 7.97
CA VAL A 720 -14.76 -2.09 9.19
C VAL A 720 -15.50 -0.79 8.89
N ALA A 721 -16.75 -0.71 9.33
CA ALA A 721 -17.54 0.50 9.34
C ALA A 721 -17.80 0.93 10.79
N GLN A 722 -17.79 2.24 10.99
CA GLN A 722 -18.23 2.87 12.22
C GLN A 722 -19.63 3.44 11.99
N SER A 723 -20.45 3.48 13.03
CA SER A 723 -21.72 4.22 13.02
C SER A 723 -21.95 4.80 14.42
N TYR A 724 -22.67 5.92 14.50
CA TYR A 724 -23.01 6.52 15.80
C TYR A 724 -24.42 6.11 16.20
N ASP A 725 -24.55 5.30 17.25
CA ASP A 725 -25.85 4.96 17.82
C ASP A 725 -26.34 6.13 18.68
N SER A 726 -27.20 6.96 18.08
CA SER A 726 -27.86 8.09 18.74
C SER A 726 -28.66 7.70 20.01
N ARG A 727 -29.08 6.45 20.17
CA ARG A 727 -29.84 6.01 21.36
C ARG A 727 -28.94 5.68 22.53
N GLN A 728 -27.77 5.11 22.25
CA GLN A 728 -26.78 4.76 23.27
C GLN A 728 -25.71 5.83 23.46
N GLU A 729 -25.69 6.84 22.58
CA GLU A 729 -24.65 7.88 22.50
C GLU A 729 -23.24 7.28 22.40
N LYS A 730 -23.12 6.17 21.65
CA LYS A 730 -21.88 5.41 21.48
C LYS A 730 -21.60 5.10 20.01
N THR A 731 -20.32 4.97 19.69
CA THR A 731 -19.89 4.45 18.39
C THR A 731 -20.10 2.94 18.37
N ALA A 732 -20.82 2.45 17.37
CA ALA A 732 -20.98 1.04 17.06
C ALA A 732 -20.09 0.67 15.89
N TYR A 733 -19.56 -0.55 15.92
CA TYR A 733 -18.67 -1.08 14.89
C TYR A 733 -19.32 -2.25 14.14
N GLU A 734 -19.22 -2.22 12.82
CA GLU A 734 -19.63 -3.29 11.93
C GLU A 734 -18.40 -3.81 11.18
N SER A 735 -18.22 -5.13 11.17
CA SER A 735 -17.13 -5.80 10.48
C SER A 735 -17.67 -6.73 9.40
N GLU A 736 -17.03 -6.66 8.24
CA GLU A 736 -17.31 -7.48 7.08
C GLU A 736 -16.02 -8.04 6.48
N ILE A 737 -16.15 -9.13 5.73
CA ILE A 737 -15.10 -9.63 4.85
C ILE A 737 -15.56 -9.36 3.42
N HIS A 738 -14.76 -8.61 2.66
CA HIS A 738 -15.04 -8.32 1.26
C HIS A 738 -14.10 -9.11 0.35
N VAL A 739 -14.62 -9.54 -0.79
CA VAL A 739 -13.84 -10.20 -1.85
C VAL A 739 -13.86 -9.28 -3.07
N HIS A 740 -12.70 -8.74 -3.41
CA HIS A 740 -12.53 -7.86 -4.55
C HIS A 740 -12.08 -8.65 -5.77
N ASP A 741 -12.82 -8.54 -6.86
CA ASP A 741 -12.34 -8.98 -8.17
C ASP A 741 -11.48 -7.86 -8.78
N VAL A 742 -10.15 -8.01 -8.70
CA VAL A 742 -9.22 -6.99 -9.21
C VAL A 742 -9.08 -7.02 -10.73
N SER A 743 -9.67 -8.01 -11.40
CA SER A 743 -9.71 -8.04 -12.87
C SER A 743 -10.79 -7.08 -13.40
N THR A 744 -12.02 -7.20 -12.87
CA THR A 744 -13.20 -6.41 -13.26
C THR A 744 -13.37 -5.11 -12.48
N GLY A 745 -12.74 -5.02 -11.31
CA GLY A 745 -12.77 -3.85 -10.44
C GLY A 745 -14.04 -3.70 -9.59
N VAL A 746 -14.70 -4.82 -9.29
CA VAL A 746 -15.96 -4.87 -8.53
C VAL A 746 -15.79 -5.71 -7.27
N VAL A 747 -16.55 -5.40 -6.23
CA VAL A 747 -16.69 -6.28 -5.06
C VAL A 747 -17.54 -7.49 -5.44
N ALA A 748 -16.92 -8.66 -5.54
CA ALA A 748 -17.60 -9.91 -5.88
C ALA A 748 -18.53 -10.38 -4.75
N ARG A 749 -18.08 -10.28 -3.50
CA ARG A 749 -18.87 -10.69 -2.33
C ARG A 749 -18.58 -9.86 -1.09
N ARG A 750 -19.60 -9.72 -0.24
CA ARG A 750 -19.51 -9.22 1.14
C ARG A 750 -20.08 -10.25 2.10
N TYR A 751 -19.39 -10.48 3.21
CA TYR A 751 -19.85 -11.34 4.30
C TYR A 751 -19.87 -10.53 5.59
N ALA A 752 -21.08 -10.27 6.11
CA ALA A 752 -21.26 -9.51 7.33
C ALA A 752 -20.99 -10.37 8.57
N VAL A 753 -19.81 -10.19 9.17
CA VAL A 753 -19.40 -10.89 10.40
C VAL A 753 -20.30 -10.44 11.57
N SER A 754 -20.62 -9.15 11.62
CA SER A 754 -21.42 -8.56 12.70
C SER A 754 -22.85 -9.11 12.81
N THR A 755 -23.37 -9.76 11.77
CA THR A 755 -24.67 -10.44 11.85
C THR A 755 -24.67 -11.62 12.82
N LEU A 756 -23.54 -12.33 12.92
CA LEU A 756 -23.36 -13.47 13.82
C LEU A 756 -22.61 -13.09 15.09
N PHE A 757 -21.70 -12.12 15.00
CA PHE A 757 -20.82 -11.67 16.08
C PHE A 757 -20.90 -10.14 16.20
N PRO A 758 -21.98 -9.58 16.82
CA PRO A 758 -22.18 -8.13 16.90
C PRO A 758 -21.01 -7.41 17.58
N GLN A 759 -20.57 -6.30 17.00
CA GLN A 759 -19.42 -5.49 17.45
C GLN A 759 -18.07 -6.21 17.50
N ALA A 760 -17.96 -7.46 17.03
CA ALA A 760 -16.67 -8.12 16.87
C ALA A 760 -15.89 -7.48 15.71
N LEU A 761 -14.59 -7.31 15.90
CA LEU A 761 -13.67 -6.82 14.88
C LEU A 761 -12.83 -7.98 14.33
N VAL A 762 -12.52 -7.95 13.04
CA VAL A 762 -11.53 -8.86 12.47
C VAL A 762 -10.13 -8.38 12.89
N SER A 763 -9.46 -9.17 13.72
CA SER A 763 -8.12 -8.84 14.23
C SER A 763 -7.01 -9.30 13.29
N ASP A 764 -7.15 -10.48 12.67
CA ASP A 764 -6.16 -11.03 11.76
C ASP A 764 -6.78 -11.94 10.67
N LEU A 765 -6.07 -12.06 9.55
CA LEU A 765 -6.37 -12.87 8.37
C LEU A 765 -5.10 -13.61 7.94
N THR A 766 -5.19 -14.92 7.71
CA THR A 766 -4.08 -15.71 7.16
C THR A 766 -4.59 -16.79 6.20
N ASP A 767 -3.82 -17.09 5.15
CA ASP A 767 -4.09 -18.29 4.34
C ASP A 767 -3.72 -19.55 5.12
N VAL A 768 -4.28 -20.69 4.72
CA VAL A 768 -3.93 -21.99 5.33
C VAL A 768 -3.26 -22.92 4.33
N THR A 769 -2.47 -22.36 3.42
CA THR A 769 -1.77 -23.12 2.38
C THR A 769 -0.86 -24.20 3.00
N PHE A 770 -0.84 -25.37 2.36
CA PHE A 770 -0.16 -26.53 2.92
C PHE A 770 1.36 -26.45 2.67
N ASN A 771 2.10 -26.10 3.71
CA ASN A 771 3.56 -26.11 3.70
C ASN A 771 4.12 -27.40 4.30
N LYS A 772 4.67 -28.28 3.46
CA LYS A 772 5.23 -29.57 3.89
C LYS A 772 6.67 -29.41 4.37
N ARG A 773 6.94 -29.67 5.65
CA ARG A 773 8.28 -29.54 6.25
C ARG A 773 8.52 -30.63 7.29
N VAL A 774 9.76 -31.09 7.47
CA VAL A 774 10.09 -32.00 8.57
C VAL A 774 10.13 -31.21 9.88
N LEU A 775 9.22 -31.50 10.80
CA LEU A 775 9.09 -30.86 12.10
C LEU A 775 10.00 -31.52 13.14
N CYS A 776 10.95 -30.76 13.68
CA CYS A 776 11.88 -31.18 14.75
C CYS A 776 12.66 -32.49 14.43
N GLY A 777 12.83 -32.83 13.15
CA GLY A 777 13.41 -34.10 12.71
C GLY A 777 12.58 -35.36 13.07
N LYS A 778 11.33 -35.20 13.53
CA LYS A 778 10.50 -36.29 14.08
C LYS A 778 9.21 -36.54 13.31
N TYR A 779 8.57 -35.48 12.81
CA TYR A 779 7.25 -35.54 12.20
C TYR A 779 7.27 -34.97 10.78
N LEU A 780 6.60 -35.65 9.85
CA LEU A 780 6.35 -35.15 8.50
C LEU A 780 4.98 -35.66 8.07
N ASP A 781 4.11 -34.74 7.65
CA ASP A 781 2.79 -35.13 7.20
C ASP A 781 2.84 -35.76 5.81
N ASN A 782 2.63 -37.08 5.77
CA ASN A 782 2.51 -37.87 4.54
C ASN A 782 1.07 -38.26 4.23
N ASN A 783 0.12 -37.95 5.12
CA ASN A 783 -1.29 -38.35 4.98
C ASN A 783 -2.11 -37.33 4.18
N THR A 784 -1.60 -36.11 4.02
CA THR A 784 -2.26 -35.07 3.24
C THR A 784 -2.08 -35.31 1.74
N SER A 785 -3.15 -35.78 1.09
CA SER A 785 -3.20 -35.99 -0.36
C SER A 785 -3.20 -34.67 -1.13
N PHE A 786 -2.83 -34.71 -2.41
CA PHE A 786 -2.83 -33.54 -3.29
C PHE A 786 -4.21 -32.84 -3.35
N ALA A 787 -5.30 -33.62 -3.40
CA ALA A 787 -6.65 -33.06 -3.38
C ALA A 787 -6.92 -32.24 -2.10
N LYS A 788 -6.44 -32.68 -0.93
CA LYS A 788 -6.56 -31.90 0.31
C LYS A 788 -5.74 -30.62 0.25
N GLN A 789 -4.56 -30.64 -0.38
CA GLN A 789 -3.71 -29.45 -0.51
C GLN A 789 -4.40 -28.37 -1.35
N LEU A 790 -5.07 -28.74 -2.44
CA LEU A 790 -5.87 -27.81 -3.25
C LEU A 790 -7.03 -27.21 -2.46
N ILE A 791 -7.70 -28.01 -1.62
CA ILE A 791 -8.77 -27.52 -0.75
C ILE A 791 -8.21 -26.51 0.25
N PHE A 792 -7.09 -26.81 0.90
CA PHE A 792 -6.44 -25.88 1.84
C PHE A 792 -5.95 -24.60 1.16
N ALA A 793 -5.50 -24.65 -0.10
CA ALA A 793 -5.10 -23.47 -0.86
C ALA A 793 -6.27 -22.50 -1.17
N ARG A 794 -7.52 -22.96 -1.06
CA ARG A 794 -8.74 -22.13 -1.17
C ARG A 794 -9.22 -21.58 0.17
N CYS A 795 -8.61 -22.01 1.27
CA CYS A 795 -9.07 -21.68 2.61
C CYS A 795 -8.27 -20.51 3.20
N PHE A 796 -8.94 -19.72 4.04
CA PHE A 796 -8.32 -18.71 4.87
C PHE A 796 -8.97 -18.68 6.25
N LEU A 797 -8.18 -18.33 7.25
CA LEU A 797 -8.58 -18.25 8.65
C LEU A 797 -8.69 -16.79 9.07
N VAL A 798 -9.74 -16.48 9.82
CA VAL A 798 -10.09 -15.16 10.32
C VAL A 798 -10.17 -15.24 11.83
N SER A 799 -9.47 -14.34 12.53
CA SER A 799 -9.64 -14.17 13.98
C SER A 799 -10.51 -12.96 14.30
N LEU A 800 -11.31 -13.10 15.35
CA LEU A 800 -12.17 -12.04 15.86
C LEU A 800 -11.65 -11.52 17.21
N SER A 801 -11.68 -10.20 17.38
CA SER A 801 -11.56 -9.52 18.67
C SER A 801 -12.93 -9.07 19.15
N PHE A 802 -13.17 -9.22 20.46
CA PHE A 802 -14.41 -8.84 21.14
C PHE A 802 -14.22 -7.62 22.04
N ASP A 803 -13.16 -6.83 21.85
CA ASP A 803 -12.83 -5.66 22.70
C ASP A 803 -13.97 -4.62 22.80
N PHE A 804 -14.85 -4.56 21.80
CA PHE A 804 -16.02 -3.66 21.75
C PHE A 804 -17.36 -4.40 21.91
N ALA A 805 -17.34 -5.72 22.04
CA ALA A 805 -18.53 -6.54 22.19
C ALA A 805 -18.89 -6.75 23.67
N GLU A 806 -20.17 -6.98 23.94
CA GLU A 806 -20.64 -7.23 25.32
C GLU A 806 -20.39 -8.68 25.78
N ASP A 807 -20.19 -9.61 24.84
CA ASP A 807 -20.03 -11.05 25.11
C ASP A 807 -18.74 -11.61 24.49
N GLU A 808 -17.71 -11.78 25.33
CA GLU A 808 -16.42 -12.36 24.97
C GLU A 808 -16.44 -13.90 24.87
N SER A 809 -17.59 -14.55 25.14
CA SER A 809 -17.68 -16.01 25.22
C SER A 809 -17.94 -16.73 23.89
N GLN A 810 -17.89 -16.00 22.78
CA GLN A 810 -18.23 -16.48 21.44
C GLN A 810 -17.04 -17.16 20.73
N ASP A 811 -17.32 -17.82 19.60
CA ASP A 811 -16.28 -18.36 18.72
C ASP A 811 -15.43 -17.22 18.15
N ASN A 812 -14.11 -17.34 18.21
CA ASN A 812 -13.17 -16.29 17.82
C ASN A 812 -12.23 -16.66 16.67
N LEU A 813 -12.33 -17.89 16.14
CA LEU A 813 -11.68 -18.33 14.91
C LEU A 813 -12.71 -18.84 13.90
N LEU A 814 -12.65 -18.31 12.68
CA LEU A 814 -13.55 -18.63 11.58
C LEU A 814 -12.74 -19.08 10.36
N LEU A 815 -13.03 -20.26 9.83
CA LEU A 815 -12.41 -20.77 8.59
C LEU A 815 -13.36 -20.57 7.42
N PHE A 816 -12.89 -19.90 6.38
CA PHE A 816 -13.63 -19.68 5.15
C PHE A 816 -12.97 -20.41 3.98
N THR A 817 -13.79 -20.79 3.00
CA THR A 817 -13.36 -21.24 1.67
C THR A 817 -13.74 -20.21 0.62
N LEU A 818 -12.85 -19.95 -0.33
CA LEU A 818 -13.10 -19.14 -1.52
C LEU A 818 -13.38 -20.05 -2.72
N ASP A 819 -14.48 -19.77 -3.43
CA ASP A 819 -14.70 -20.28 -4.77
C ASP A 819 -13.87 -19.47 -5.79
N ASP A 820 -12.99 -20.16 -6.50
CA ASP A 820 -12.06 -19.56 -7.47
C ASP A 820 -12.74 -19.08 -8.76
N GLU A 821 -13.96 -19.51 -9.06
CA GLU A 821 -14.70 -19.06 -10.25
C GLU A 821 -15.55 -17.81 -9.96
N THR A 822 -16.30 -17.85 -8.86
CA THR A 822 -17.31 -16.81 -8.54
C THR A 822 -16.79 -15.73 -7.60
N GLY A 823 -15.82 -16.06 -6.74
CA GLY A 823 -15.40 -15.21 -5.62
C GLY A 823 -16.35 -15.31 -4.41
N GLU A 824 -17.28 -16.26 -4.40
CA GLU A 824 -18.10 -16.53 -3.22
C GLU A 824 -17.24 -17.09 -2.08
N ILE A 825 -17.61 -16.71 -0.85
CA ILE A 825 -16.98 -17.20 0.37
C ILE A 825 -18.00 -17.89 1.25
N GLU A 826 -17.60 -19.04 1.79
CA GLU A 826 -18.43 -19.86 2.66
C GLU A 826 -17.73 -20.10 4.00
N LEU A 827 -18.46 -19.89 5.09
CA LEU A 827 -17.98 -20.19 6.45
C LEU A 827 -18.07 -21.69 6.71
N GLN A 828 -16.92 -22.37 6.80
CA GLN A 828 -16.82 -23.82 6.94
C GLN A 828 -16.70 -24.29 8.39
N LEU A 829 -16.01 -23.53 9.24
CA LEU A 829 -15.75 -23.91 10.63
C LEU A 829 -15.76 -22.68 11.54
N ARG A 830 -16.31 -22.87 12.74
CA ARG A 830 -16.21 -21.94 13.87
C ARG A 830 -15.52 -22.66 15.01
N THR A 831 -14.58 -21.99 15.64
CA THR A 831 -13.83 -22.57 16.77
C THR A 831 -13.54 -21.48 17.78
N ARG A 832 -13.77 -21.79 19.05
CA ARG A 832 -13.39 -20.95 20.16
C ARG A 832 -12.03 -21.34 20.72
N VAL A 833 -11.19 -20.33 20.89
CA VAL A 833 -9.98 -20.37 21.72
C VAL A 833 -10.25 -19.57 22.99
N GLU A 834 -9.68 -19.96 24.12
CA GLU A 834 -9.95 -19.35 25.44
C GLU A 834 -9.35 -17.94 25.65
N PHE A 835 -8.75 -17.34 24.62
CA PHE A 835 -8.11 -16.03 24.67
C PHE A 835 -8.30 -15.25 23.36
N SER A 836 -8.23 -13.91 23.41
CA SER A 836 -8.32 -13.03 22.23
C SER A 836 -7.12 -13.24 21.31
N VAL A 837 -7.36 -13.55 20.04
CA VAL A 837 -6.30 -13.79 19.06
C VAL A 837 -6.03 -12.50 18.29
N THR A 838 -4.79 -12.02 18.36
CA THR A 838 -4.32 -10.80 17.68
C THR A 838 -3.35 -11.10 16.54
N SER A 839 -2.79 -12.32 16.50
CA SER A 839 -1.91 -12.77 15.42
C SER A 839 -2.12 -14.25 15.10
N LEU A 840 -2.21 -14.55 13.81
CA LEU A 840 -2.28 -15.89 13.23
C LEU A 840 -1.02 -16.16 12.39
N TYR A 841 -0.48 -17.37 12.53
CA TYR A 841 0.69 -17.78 11.76
C TYR A 841 0.54 -19.20 11.21
N ASN A 842 0.46 -19.31 9.88
CA ASN A 842 0.50 -20.59 9.18
C ASN A 842 1.93 -21.14 9.18
N TYR A 843 2.16 -22.21 9.95
CA TYR A 843 3.50 -22.73 10.19
C TYR A 843 3.90 -23.79 9.16
N SER A 844 3.50 -25.04 9.39
CA SER A 844 3.79 -26.16 8.49
C SER A 844 2.96 -27.39 8.86
N ASN A 845 2.83 -28.34 7.93
CA ASN A 845 2.14 -29.62 8.14
C ASN A 845 0.71 -29.45 8.71
N ARG A 846 -0.01 -28.41 8.27
CA ARG A 846 -1.36 -28.00 8.74
C ARG A 846 -1.40 -27.43 10.16
N ILE A 847 -0.25 -27.12 10.74
CA ILE A 847 -0.14 -26.50 12.06
C ILE A 847 -0.21 -24.98 11.90
N LEU A 848 -1.06 -24.36 12.71
CA LEU A 848 -1.26 -22.92 12.82
C LEU A 848 -0.98 -22.50 14.26
N PHE A 849 -0.33 -21.36 14.45
CA PHE A 849 -0.23 -20.73 15.76
C PHE A 849 -1.25 -19.61 15.88
N ALA A 850 -2.05 -19.66 16.93
CA ALA A 850 -2.88 -18.55 17.37
C ALA A 850 -2.17 -17.88 18.55
N ALA A 851 -1.94 -16.57 18.43
CA ALA A 851 -1.26 -15.78 19.44
C ALA A 851 -2.07 -14.53 19.82
N GLY A 852 -2.00 -14.19 21.10
CA GLY A 852 -2.72 -13.09 21.72
C GLY A 852 -2.06 -12.76 23.05
N GLU A 853 -2.79 -12.91 24.15
CA GLU A 853 -2.21 -12.97 25.51
C GLU A 853 -1.52 -14.33 25.78
N PHE A 854 -1.89 -15.33 25.00
CA PHE A 854 -1.33 -16.68 25.02
C PHE A 854 -0.87 -17.08 23.62
N ILE A 855 0.00 -18.08 23.52
CA ILE A 855 0.29 -18.78 22.27
C ILE A 855 -0.19 -20.23 22.35
N GLN A 856 -0.84 -20.69 21.29
CA GLN A 856 -1.32 -22.07 21.16
C GLN A 856 -1.17 -22.59 19.73
N ALA A 857 -0.75 -23.85 19.59
CA ALA A 857 -0.68 -24.56 18.32
C ALA A 857 -1.97 -25.34 18.06
N LEU A 858 -2.53 -25.15 16.87
CA LEU A 858 -3.73 -25.78 16.36
C LEU A 858 -3.39 -26.56 15.10
N GLN A 859 -4.02 -27.71 14.88
CA GLN A 859 -3.86 -28.51 13.67
C GLN A 859 -5.16 -28.58 12.89
N LEU A 860 -5.12 -28.14 11.64
CA LEU A 860 -6.25 -28.22 10.71
C LEU A 860 -6.32 -29.60 10.06
N ASP A 861 -7.52 -30.17 10.00
CA ASP A 861 -7.80 -31.41 9.29
C ASP A 861 -9.05 -31.28 8.42
N TYR A 862 -9.10 -32.10 7.37
CA TYR A 862 -10.21 -32.15 6.44
C TYR A 862 -10.58 -33.62 6.13
N SER A 863 -11.82 -33.98 6.40
CA SER A 863 -12.39 -35.29 6.13
C SER A 863 -13.08 -35.27 4.76
N ALA A 864 -12.38 -35.69 3.71
CA ALA A 864 -12.95 -35.73 2.34
C ALA A 864 -14.18 -36.65 2.21
N LYS A 865 -14.34 -37.63 3.12
CA LYS A 865 -15.50 -38.52 3.14
C LYS A 865 -16.75 -37.82 3.67
N GLU A 866 -16.58 -36.94 4.64
CA GLU A 866 -17.68 -36.25 5.32
C GLU A 866 -17.86 -34.81 4.80
N GLY A 867 -16.87 -34.28 4.09
CA GLY A 867 -16.84 -32.88 3.65
C GLY A 867 -16.60 -31.87 4.78
N ILE A 868 -16.06 -32.31 5.92
CA ILE A 868 -16.00 -31.51 7.15
C ILE A 868 -14.57 -31.12 7.51
N PHE A 869 -14.38 -29.86 7.91
CA PHE A 869 -13.16 -29.37 8.53
C PHE A 869 -13.18 -29.54 10.04
N SER A 870 -12.01 -29.77 10.64
CA SER A 870 -11.86 -29.74 12.09
C SER A 870 -10.55 -29.07 12.47
N LEU A 871 -10.58 -28.23 13.49
CA LEU A 871 -9.41 -27.56 14.05
C LEU A 871 -9.21 -28.06 15.48
N LYS A 872 -8.11 -28.76 15.72
CA LYS A 872 -7.81 -29.38 17.02
C LYS A 872 -6.64 -28.69 17.69
N SER A 873 -6.79 -28.39 18.98
CA SER A 873 -5.65 -27.95 19.77
C SER A 873 -4.67 -29.10 19.97
N VAL A 874 -3.42 -28.86 19.57
CA VAL A 874 -2.32 -29.82 19.71
C VAL A 874 -1.28 -29.39 20.74
N SER A 875 -1.43 -28.20 21.34
CA SER A 875 -0.63 -27.73 22.47
C SER A 875 -1.49 -27.13 23.58
N LYS A 876 -0.94 -27.08 24.81
CA LYS A 876 -1.50 -26.21 25.85
C LYS A 876 -1.27 -24.74 25.48
N ALA A 877 -2.18 -23.86 25.90
CA ALA A 877 -1.99 -22.42 25.81
C ALA A 877 -0.87 -21.98 26.78
N LEU A 878 0.06 -21.18 26.31
CA LEU A 878 1.20 -20.67 27.08
C LEU A 878 1.11 -19.14 27.19
N VAL A 879 1.17 -18.61 28.41
CA VAL A 879 1.06 -17.17 28.69
C VAL A 879 2.26 -16.40 28.10
N LEU A 880 1.99 -15.29 27.40
CA LEU A 880 2.99 -14.40 26.81
C LEU A 880 3.32 -13.18 27.72
N ASP A 881 2.44 -12.88 28.67
CA ASP A 881 2.45 -11.71 29.55
C ASP A 881 2.37 -10.37 28.78
N GLY A 882 1.57 -10.34 27.70
CA GLY A 882 1.29 -9.18 26.86
C GLY A 882 0.64 -9.61 25.54
N TYR A 883 0.12 -8.66 24.76
CA TYR A 883 -0.50 -8.93 23.47
C TYR A 883 0.53 -9.18 22.37
N ALA A 884 0.29 -10.21 21.56
CA ALA A 884 1.12 -10.57 20.41
C ALA A 884 0.83 -9.66 19.20
N GLY A 885 1.83 -8.92 18.71
CA GLY A 885 1.71 -8.14 17.47
C GLY A 885 2.08 -8.92 16.20
N TYR A 886 3.01 -9.88 16.31
CA TYR A 886 3.51 -10.63 15.16
C TYR A 886 4.16 -11.95 15.60
N CYS A 887 3.95 -13.02 14.82
CA CYS A 887 4.57 -14.32 15.03
C CYS A 887 5.41 -14.73 13.80
N PHE A 888 6.57 -15.33 14.05
CA PHE A 888 7.49 -15.76 12.99
C PHE A 888 8.34 -16.96 13.44
N CYS A 889 8.92 -17.70 12.50
CA CYS A 889 9.80 -18.83 12.80
C CYS A 889 11.28 -18.41 12.74
N PHE A 890 12.06 -18.71 13.77
CA PHE A 890 13.51 -18.77 13.66
C PHE A 890 13.89 -20.11 13.03
N SER A 891 14.71 -20.10 11.99
CA SER A 891 15.15 -21.35 11.37
C SER A 891 16.52 -21.81 11.89
N LYS A 892 16.87 -23.05 11.54
CA LYS A 892 17.73 -23.98 12.29
C LYS A 892 19.00 -23.36 12.89
N GLN A 893 19.15 -23.45 14.21
CA GLN A 893 20.44 -23.23 14.87
C GLN A 893 21.37 -24.44 14.63
N VAL A 894 22.61 -24.17 14.21
CA VAL A 894 23.67 -25.19 14.19
C VAL A 894 24.03 -25.52 15.64
N PRO A 895 24.16 -26.80 16.03
CA PRO A 895 24.73 -27.13 17.34
C PRO A 895 26.14 -26.55 17.42
N LYS A 896 26.44 -25.68 18.39
CA LYS A 896 27.82 -25.25 18.68
C LYS A 896 28.66 -26.49 18.92
N ILE A 897 29.51 -26.87 17.95
CA ILE A 897 30.58 -27.84 18.16
C ILE A 897 31.61 -27.10 19.02
N LEU A 898 31.50 -27.24 20.33
CA LEU A 898 32.63 -26.95 21.22
C LEU A 898 33.70 -27.99 20.90
N ALA A 899 34.58 -27.64 19.96
CA ALA A 899 35.84 -28.32 19.76
C ALA A 899 36.70 -28.05 21.00
N SER A 900 36.55 -28.88 22.04
CA SER A 900 37.69 -29.21 22.88
C SER A 900 38.45 -30.29 22.11
N ASP A 901 39.56 -29.90 21.51
CA ASP A 901 40.59 -30.84 21.04
C ASP A 901 40.97 -31.78 22.20
N ASP A 902 41.29 -33.01 21.82
CA ASP A 902 41.76 -34.14 22.64
C ASP A 902 40.70 -35.02 23.34
N GLN A 903 40.08 -35.92 22.57
CA GLN A 903 40.12 -37.38 22.84
C GLN A 903 39.40 -38.22 21.75
N PRO A 904 40.00 -39.31 21.25
CA PRO A 904 39.32 -40.23 20.35
C PRO A 904 38.62 -41.35 21.15
N SER A 905 37.28 -41.37 21.20
CA SER A 905 36.55 -42.60 21.60
C SER A 905 35.15 -42.74 20.99
N SER A 906 35.06 -43.62 20.00
CA SER A 906 34.07 -44.71 19.81
C SER A 906 32.69 -44.68 20.50
N LYS A 907 31.96 -43.55 20.53
CA LYS A 907 30.52 -43.56 20.84
C LYS A 907 29.69 -43.23 19.60
N ARG A 908 28.71 -44.10 19.33
CA ARG A 908 27.68 -43.94 18.27
C ARG A 908 27.21 -42.48 18.18
N PRO A 909 27.04 -41.92 16.98
CA PRO A 909 26.52 -40.57 16.84
C PRO A 909 25.13 -40.51 17.49
N LYS A 910 25.01 -39.79 18.61
CA LYS A 910 23.70 -39.42 19.15
C LYS A 910 23.04 -38.56 18.07
N VAL A 911 21.90 -39.01 17.56
CA VAL A 911 21.02 -38.18 16.73
C VAL A 911 20.57 -37.02 17.62
N PHE A 912 21.22 -35.86 17.48
CA PHE A 912 20.84 -34.65 18.19
C PHE A 912 19.48 -34.21 17.65
N SER A 913 18.49 -34.04 18.54
CA SER A 913 17.19 -33.49 18.18
C SER A 913 17.37 -32.05 17.70
N GLN A 914 16.91 -31.76 16.48
CA GLN A 914 16.86 -30.39 15.97
C GLN A 914 15.84 -29.60 16.80
N GLN A 915 16.29 -28.51 17.43
CA GLN A 915 15.42 -27.55 18.09
C GLN A 915 14.87 -26.56 17.07
N GLU A 916 13.55 -26.36 17.07
CA GLU A 916 12.88 -25.31 16.31
C GLU A 916 12.42 -24.22 17.27
N VAL A 917 12.48 -22.97 16.85
CA VAL A 917 12.16 -21.82 17.69
C VAL A 917 11.20 -20.90 16.96
N ILE A 918 10.19 -20.41 17.67
CA ILE A 918 9.22 -19.41 17.19
C ILE A 918 9.45 -18.11 17.96
N GLY A 919 9.48 -17.01 17.23
CA GLY A 919 9.48 -15.66 17.77
C GLY A 919 8.07 -15.09 17.85
N VAL A 920 7.76 -14.47 18.97
CA VAL A 920 6.53 -13.68 19.15
C VAL A 920 6.91 -12.28 19.60
N HIS A 921 6.46 -11.28 18.86
CA HIS A 921 6.57 -9.89 19.28
C HIS A 921 5.44 -9.56 20.27
N SER A 922 5.80 -9.26 21.51
CA SER A 922 4.90 -8.71 22.53
C SER A 922 5.00 -7.20 22.56
N LEU A 923 3.87 -6.50 22.46
CA LEU A 923 3.82 -5.03 22.54
C LEU A 923 4.44 -4.48 23.85
N VAL A 924 4.43 -5.28 24.92
CA VAL A 924 4.94 -4.88 26.24
C VAL A 924 6.37 -5.37 26.47
N LYS A 925 6.69 -6.60 26.06
CA LYS A 925 7.96 -7.27 26.40
C LYS A 925 8.97 -7.33 25.25
N GLY A 926 8.62 -6.80 24.07
CA GLY A 926 9.43 -6.95 22.86
C GLY A 926 9.38 -8.40 22.35
N ILE A 927 10.44 -8.84 21.66
CA ILE A 927 10.48 -10.17 21.06
C ILE A 927 10.79 -11.24 22.11
N GLN A 928 10.01 -12.32 22.09
CA GLN A 928 10.17 -13.50 22.94
C GLN A 928 10.41 -14.75 22.07
N GLU A 929 11.38 -15.58 22.46
CA GLU A 929 11.67 -16.86 21.79
C GLU A 929 11.00 -18.05 22.51
N PHE A 930 10.43 -18.96 21.71
CA PHE A 930 9.75 -20.16 22.17
C PHE A 930 10.28 -21.42 21.47
N GLU A 931 10.81 -22.36 22.24
CA GLU A 931 11.20 -23.68 21.74
C GLU A 931 9.96 -24.50 21.42
N VAL A 932 9.89 -25.03 20.21
CA VAL A 932 8.84 -25.92 19.72
C VAL A 932 9.39 -27.34 19.66
N SER A 933 8.64 -28.28 20.25
CA SER A 933 9.00 -29.69 20.23
C SER A 933 7.81 -30.56 19.85
N ALA A 934 8.03 -31.47 18.90
CA ALA A 934 7.03 -32.42 18.44
C ALA A 934 7.05 -33.72 19.26
N GLU A 935 5.88 -34.15 19.74
CA GLU A 935 5.61 -35.48 20.27
C GLU A 935 4.89 -36.33 19.22
N VAL A 936 5.40 -37.54 18.95
CA VAL A 936 4.87 -38.43 17.90
C VAL A 936 4.45 -39.79 18.47
N VAL A 937 3.49 -40.45 17.82
CA VAL A 937 2.97 -41.76 18.24
C VAL A 937 3.95 -42.87 17.81
N GLY A 938 4.95 -43.15 18.65
CA GLY A 938 5.92 -44.24 18.47
C GLY A 938 7.39 -43.78 18.53
N LYS A 939 8.23 -44.48 19.33
CA LYS A 939 9.70 -44.28 19.31
C LYS A 939 10.28 -45.06 18.13
N ILE A 940 10.62 -44.38 17.05
CA ILE A 940 11.22 -45.02 15.88
C ILE A 940 12.72 -45.19 16.14
N SER A 941 13.19 -46.42 16.23
CA SER A 941 14.60 -46.76 16.53
C SER A 941 15.57 -46.58 15.37
N THR A 942 15.15 -46.09 14.20
CA THR A 942 16.00 -45.90 13.02
C THR A 942 15.36 -44.92 12.04
N GLY A 943 15.87 -43.69 11.91
CA GLY A 943 15.83 -42.80 10.72
C GLY A 943 14.53 -42.51 9.95
N VAL A 944 13.40 -43.14 10.26
CA VAL A 944 12.12 -42.98 9.56
C VAL A 944 11.26 -41.96 10.33
N LEU A 945 10.71 -40.97 9.61
CA LEU A 945 9.86 -39.91 10.16
C LEU A 945 8.47 -40.46 10.50
N SER A 946 7.89 -40.05 11.63
CA SER A 946 6.51 -40.43 11.98
C SER A 946 5.51 -39.65 11.13
N SER A 947 4.44 -40.32 10.71
CA SER A 947 3.29 -39.73 10.01
C SER A 947 2.19 -39.22 10.95
N GLU A 948 2.25 -39.56 12.25
CA GLU A 948 1.23 -39.18 13.24
C GLU A 948 1.81 -38.32 14.37
N LEU A 949 1.20 -37.15 14.57
CA LEU A 949 1.51 -36.19 15.63
C LEU A 949 0.65 -36.48 16.86
N LYS A 950 1.27 -36.63 18.03
CA LYS A 950 0.58 -36.77 19.32
C LYS A 950 0.29 -35.41 19.94
N GLY A 951 1.21 -34.47 19.81
CA GLY A 951 1.08 -33.12 20.37
C GLY A 951 2.34 -32.28 20.15
N ILE A 952 2.22 -30.99 20.46
CA ILE A 952 3.28 -30.00 20.40
C ILE A 952 3.48 -29.42 21.80
N THR A 953 4.73 -29.39 22.24
CA THR A 953 5.10 -28.71 23.48
C THR A 953 5.84 -27.42 23.12
N ILE A 954 5.30 -26.29 23.61
CA ILE A 954 5.87 -24.96 23.47
C ILE A 954 6.49 -24.57 24.82
N LYS A 955 7.74 -24.10 24.82
CA LYS A 955 8.43 -23.64 26.02
C LYS A 955 9.08 -22.30 25.79
N LYS A 956 8.84 -21.35 26.70
CA LYS A 956 9.53 -20.06 26.71
C LYS A 956 11.03 -20.29 26.94
N GLN A 957 11.87 -19.77 26.05
CA GLN A 957 13.31 -19.81 26.27
C GLN A 957 13.71 -18.72 27.29
N PRO A 958 14.69 -19.00 28.17
CA PRO A 958 15.25 -17.97 29.03
C PRO A 958 16.08 -16.99 28.19
N VAL A 959 16.14 -15.73 28.62
CA VAL A 959 16.82 -14.64 27.89
C VAL A 959 18.30 -14.94 27.62
N SER A 960 18.96 -15.71 28.49
CA SER A 960 20.36 -16.14 28.31
C SER A 960 20.58 -17.04 27.09
N ASP A 961 19.53 -17.71 26.63
CA ASP A 961 19.57 -18.71 25.58
C ASP A 961 19.03 -18.17 24.27
N TYR A 962 18.68 -16.88 24.23
CA TYR A 962 18.22 -16.19 23.02
C TYR A 962 19.31 -16.26 21.95
N SER A 963 18.88 -16.38 20.70
CA SER A 963 19.80 -16.30 19.57
C SER A 963 20.54 -14.96 19.57
N GLU A 964 21.77 -14.94 19.02
CA GLU A 964 22.55 -13.70 18.88
C GLU A 964 21.76 -12.62 18.13
N VAL A 965 20.93 -13.02 17.16
CA VAL A 965 20.00 -12.14 16.45
C VAL A 965 19.05 -11.46 17.44
N SER A 966 18.42 -12.21 18.34
CA SER A 966 17.46 -11.68 19.31
C SER A 966 18.06 -10.83 20.42
N HIS A 967 19.37 -10.94 20.69
CA HIS A 967 20.03 -10.04 21.63
C HIS A 967 20.00 -8.58 21.14
N TYR A 968 20.07 -8.35 19.84
CA TYR A 968 19.86 -6.99 19.28
C TYR A 968 18.39 -6.56 19.35
N LEU A 969 17.46 -7.52 19.46
CA LEU A 969 16.02 -7.27 19.47
C LEU A 969 15.47 -7.01 20.88
N THR A 970 16.17 -7.45 21.94
CA THR A 970 15.75 -7.24 23.34
C THR A 970 15.79 -5.79 23.81
N ASP A 971 16.53 -4.93 23.09
CA ASP A 971 16.64 -3.50 23.38
C ASP A 971 15.46 -2.69 22.81
N LEU A 972 14.70 -3.26 21.89
CA LEU A 972 13.53 -2.64 21.24
C LEU A 972 12.24 -2.97 21.99
N ARG A 973 12.21 -2.64 23.28
CA ARG A 973 11.00 -2.75 24.10
C ARG A 973 10.04 -1.63 23.72
N PHE A 974 8.73 -1.89 23.76
CA PHE A 974 7.68 -0.93 23.43
C PHE A 974 7.69 -0.49 21.96
N SER A 975 7.74 -1.46 21.05
CA SER A 975 7.55 -1.21 19.62
C SER A 975 6.09 -1.37 19.21
N SER A 976 5.59 -0.46 18.37
CA SER A 976 4.20 -0.49 17.88
C SER A 976 3.98 -1.55 16.81
N ASP A 977 4.99 -1.81 15.96
CA ASP A 977 5.03 -2.95 15.04
C ASP A 977 6.48 -3.40 14.83
N VAL A 978 6.65 -4.68 14.54
CA VAL A 978 7.92 -5.35 14.32
C VAL A 978 7.78 -6.38 13.21
N LYS A 979 8.76 -6.41 12.30
CA LYS A 979 8.89 -7.43 11.26
C LYS A 979 10.31 -7.96 11.20
N VAL A 980 10.43 -9.27 11.01
CA VAL A 980 11.72 -9.97 10.92
C VAL A 980 11.70 -10.82 9.66
N ASP A 981 12.69 -10.61 8.80
CA ASP A 981 12.86 -11.35 7.56
C ASP A 981 14.08 -12.29 7.63
N PHE A 982 13.98 -13.43 6.96
CA PHE A 982 14.93 -14.54 7.06
C PHE A 982 15.32 -15.07 5.67
N ASN A 983 16.61 -15.32 5.40
CA ASN A 983 17.01 -16.12 4.23
C ASN A 983 17.01 -17.59 4.61
N GLU A 984 16.57 -18.48 3.73
CA GLU A 984 16.86 -19.91 3.84
C GLU A 984 18.00 -20.31 2.88
N ARG A 985 19.26 -20.27 3.33
CA ARG A 985 20.43 -20.74 2.57
C ARG A 985 20.81 -22.16 2.97
N ARG A 986 20.75 -23.12 2.04
CA ARG A 986 21.27 -24.51 2.21
C ARG A 986 20.76 -25.23 3.47
N GLY A 987 19.50 -24.97 3.86
CA GLY A 987 18.92 -25.54 5.07
C GLY A 987 19.41 -24.90 6.37
N PHE A 988 20.08 -23.75 6.31
CA PHE A 988 20.34 -22.81 7.39
C PHE A 988 19.47 -21.57 7.17
N SER A 989 19.14 -20.87 8.25
CA SER A 989 18.52 -19.57 8.12
C SER A 989 19.15 -18.58 9.06
N ILE A 990 19.49 -17.45 8.50
CA ILE A 990 20.09 -16.31 9.19
C ILE A 990 19.09 -15.18 8.97
N ALA A 991 18.76 -14.44 10.04
CA ALA A 991 17.93 -13.25 9.91
C ALA A 991 18.62 -12.30 8.92
N LEU A 992 17.93 -12.00 7.82
CA LEU A 992 18.46 -11.12 6.78
C LEU A 992 18.25 -9.68 7.16
N SER A 993 17.11 -9.38 7.75
CA SER A 993 16.76 -8.03 8.09
C SER A 993 15.67 -7.98 9.15
N PHE A 994 15.58 -6.82 9.77
CA PHE A 994 14.68 -6.53 10.86
C PHE A 994 14.21 -5.08 10.75
N ALA A 995 12.94 -4.83 11.05
CA ALA A 995 12.42 -3.48 11.22
C ALA A 995 11.52 -3.39 12.44
N ALA A 996 11.60 -2.28 13.16
CA ALA A 996 10.71 -1.93 14.26
C ALA A 996 10.36 -0.45 14.25
N ILE A 997 9.16 -0.14 14.75
CA ILE A 997 8.70 1.22 14.99
C ILE A 997 8.61 1.45 16.50
N ASN A 998 9.19 2.53 17.01
CA ASN A 998 9.04 2.91 18.41
C ASN A 998 7.78 3.80 18.62
N GLU A 999 7.47 4.13 19.88
CA GLU A 999 6.33 4.99 20.22
C GLU A 999 6.40 6.40 19.60
N ASP A 1000 7.61 6.91 19.33
CA ASP A 1000 7.83 8.20 18.66
C ASP A 1000 7.68 8.14 17.13
N GLY A 1001 7.43 6.96 16.55
CA GLY A 1001 7.30 6.74 15.11
C GLY A 1001 8.63 6.66 14.35
N HIS A 1002 9.76 6.59 15.06
CA HIS A 1002 11.07 6.32 14.45
C HIS A 1002 11.16 4.86 13.99
N VAL A 1003 11.77 4.67 12.82
CA VAL A 1003 11.96 3.35 12.23
C VAL A 1003 13.39 2.91 12.47
N SER A 1004 13.56 1.79 13.15
CA SER A 1004 14.84 1.10 13.33
C SER A 1004 14.91 -0.04 12.31
N VAL A 1005 15.93 -0.05 11.47
CA VAL A 1005 16.15 -1.11 10.48
C VAL A 1005 17.52 -1.72 10.70
N MET A 1006 17.60 -3.04 10.73
CA MET A 1006 18.86 -3.80 10.72
C MET A 1006 18.84 -4.77 9.55
N TYR A 1007 19.98 -5.03 8.92
CA TYR A 1007 20.08 -6.01 7.86
C TYR A 1007 21.49 -6.63 7.82
N SER A 1008 21.57 -7.84 7.27
CA SER A 1008 22.80 -8.59 7.16
C SER A 1008 23.72 -7.93 6.15
N HIS A 1009 24.91 -7.60 6.61
CA HIS A 1009 26.00 -7.07 5.82
C HIS A 1009 27.18 -8.05 5.85
N GLN A 1010 27.75 -8.34 4.68
CA GLN A 1010 28.90 -9.23 4.58
C GLN A 1010 30.18 -8.39 4.68
N ASN A 1011 30.93 -8.61 5.76
CA ASN A 1011 32.23 -7.97 5.99
C ASN A 1011 33.28 -9.06 6.29
N ASP A 1012 34.36 -9.13 5.49
CA ASP A 1012 35.48 -10.07 5.72
C ASP A 1012 35.09 -11.56 5.89
N GLY A 1013 33.96 -11.98 5.29
CA GLY A 1013 33.45 -13.36 5.39
C GLY A 1013 32.69 -13.69 6.67
N MET A 1014 32.54 -12.74 7.60
CA MET A 1014 31.59 -12.78 8.72
C MET A 1014 30.33 -12.00 8.34
N GLU A 1015 29.15 -12.59 8.54
CA GLU A 1015 27.87 -11.87 8.41
C GLU A 1015 27.63 -11.10 9.71
N THR A 1016 27.59 -9.77 9.62
CA THR A 1016 27.23 -8.87 10.73
C THR A 1016 25.92 -8.19 10.41
N LEU A 1017 25.01 -8.08 11.38
CA LEU A 1017 23.83 -7.23 11.20
C LEU A 1017 24.29 -5.79 11.34
N LEU A 1018 23.95 -4.91 10.40
CA LEU A 1018 24.17 -3.48 10.51
C LEU A 1018 22.82 -2.77 10.45
N GLY A 1019 22.66 -1.71 11.21
CA GLY A 1019 21.39 -1.01 11.25
C GLY A 1019 21.47 0.44 11.68
N ALA A 1020 20.40 1.16 11.34
CA ALA A 1020 20.23 2.57 11.64
C ALA A 1020 18.80 2.85 12.06
N GLN A 1021 18.64 3.96 12.80
CA GLN A 1021 17.36 4.51 13.15
C GLN A 1021 17.16 5.85 12.43
N PHE A 1022 16.01 6.04 11.78
CA PHE A 1022 15.66 7.27 11.06
C PHE A 1022 14.23 7.72 11.36
N ALA A 1023 13.99 9.02 11.19
CA ALA A 1023 12.69 9.68 11.49
C ALA A 1023 12.08 10.38 10.26
N SER A 1024 12.56 10.09 9.07
CA SER A 1024 12.18 10.78 7.82
C SER A 1024 10.79 10.42 7.29
N VAL A 1025 10.09 9.47 7.92
CA VAL A 1025 8.75 9.04 7.51
C VAL A 1025 7.74 9.45 8.60
N PRO A 1026 6.79 10.36 8.29
CA PRO A 1026 5.86 10.86 9.29
C PRO A 1026 4.80 9.81 9.67
N SER A 1027 4.64 9.58 10.98
CA SER A 1027 3.52 8.83 11.58
C SER A 1027 3.27 7.44 10.96
N VAL A 1028 4.27 6.56 11.06
CA VAL A 1028 4.21 5.19 10.52
C VAL A 1028 3.14 4.37 11.27
N THR A 1029 2.21 3.76 10.52
CA THR A 1029 1.07 2.98 11.02
C THR A 1029 1.33 1.47 11.05
N GLY A 1030 2.26 0.97 10.22
CA GLY A 1030 2.57 -0.45 10.18
C GLY A 1030 3.70 -0.79 9.22
N LEU A 1031 4.22 -2.01 9.39
CA LEU A 1031 5.32 -2.58 8.62
C LEU A 1031 4.84 -3.77 7.77
N GLY A 1032 5.38 -3.90 6.57
CA GLY A 1032 5.24 -5.09 5.72
C GLY A 1032 6.61 -5.70 5.40
N ILE A 1033 6.68 -7.02 5.29
CA ILE A 1033 7.88 -7.70 4.77
C ILE A 1033 7.78 -7.73 3.24
N VAL A 1034 8.89 -7.45 2.56
CA VAL A 1034 9.01 -7.65 1.12
C VAL A 1034 9.51 -9.06 0.86
N ASP A 1035 8.60 -10.03 0.85
CA ASP A 1035 8.93 -11.41 0.51
C ASP A 1035 9.03 -11.57 -1.02
N ILE A 1036 10.15 -11.10 -1.56
CA ILE A 1036 10.57 -11.47 -2.91
C ILE A 1036 11.53 -12.62 -2.72
N SER A 1037 10.97 -13.83 -2.65
CA SER A 1037 11.75 -15.06 -2.54
C SER A 1037 12.95 -14.98 -3.48
N SER A 1038 14.16 -14.85 -2.93
CA SER A 1038 15.40 -15.01 -3.68
C SER A 1038 15.56 -16.49 -3.96
N GLY A 1039 14.64 -17.05 -4.77
CA GLY A 1039 14.67 -18.44 -5.19
C GLY A 1039 16.07 -18.71 -5.69
N LEU A 1040 16.78 -19.54 -4.92
CA LEU A 1040 18.21 -19.83 -5.01
C LEU A 1040 18.88 -19.28 -6.27
N GLN A 1041 19.86 -18.39 -6.06
CA GLN A 1041 21.07 -18.31 -6.89
C GLN A 1041 21.83 -19.66 -6.87
N ASP A 1042 21.16 -20.76 -7.19
CA ASP A 1042 21.81 -21.82 -7.92
C ASP A 1042 22.12 -21.14 -9.25
N ARG A 1043 23.41 -20.89 -9.52
CA ARG A 1043 23.88 -20.33 -10.80
C ARG A 1043 23.38 -21.13 -12.02
N THR A 1044 22.77 -22.29 -11.80
CA THR A 1044 22.04 -23.13 -12.77
C THR A 1044 20.59 -22.72 -13.05
N LYS A 1045 19.94 -21.91 -12.20
CA LYS A 1045 18.58 -21.33 -12.42
C LYS A 1045 18.57 -19.92 -13.03
N ALA A 1046 19.74 -19.34 -13.31
CA ALA A 1046 19.93 -18.04 -13.96
C ALA A 1046 19.57 -18.04 -15.47
N LEU A 1047 18.48 -18.71 -15.84
CA LEU A 1047 18.00 -18.80 -17.22
C LEU A 1047 16.72 -17.99 -17.47
N SER A 1048 16.06 -17.42 -16.46
CA SER A 1048 14.89 -16.56 -16.69
C SER A 1048 15.33 -15.18 -17.22
N GLY A 1049 15.67 -15.08 -18.51
CA GLY A 1049 15.93 -13.80 -19.19
C GLY A 1049 14.69 -12.90 -19.35
N LEU A 1050 13.64 -13.14 -18.55
CA LEU A 1050 12.38 -12.42 -18.53
C LEU A 1050 12.51 -11.14 -17.70
N ASN A 1051 12.00 -10.01 -18.21
CA ASN A 1051 11.99 -8.72 -17.51
C ASN A 1051 13.38 -8.32 -16.97
N ARG A 1052 14.44 -8.67 -17.72
CA ARG A 1052 15.84 -8.51 -17.31
C ARG A 1052 16.17 -7.13 -16.74
N THR A 1053 15.57 -6.06 -17.26
CA THR A 1053 15.74 -4.69 -16.76
C THR A 1053 15.37 -4.56 -15.28
N TYR A 1054 14.25 -5.16 -14.87
CA TYR A 1054 13.77 -5.15 -13.49
C TYR A 1054 14.58 -6.12 -12.62
N THR A 1055 14.83 -7.34 -13.12
CA THR A 1055 15.60 -8.35 -12.39
C THR A 1055 17.06 -7.91 -12.15
N GLN A 1056 17.66 -7.14 -13.05
CA GLN A 1056 18.99 -6.52 -12.84
C GLN A 1056 19.00 -5.50 -11.71
N LEU A 1057 17.86 -4.87 -11.38
CA LEU A 1057 17.77 -4.02 -10.20
C LEU A 1057 17.86 -4.83 -8.91
N ARG A 1058 17.42 -6.10 -8.89
CA ARG A 1058 17.61 -7.02 -7.75
C ARG A 1058 19.07 -7.44 -7.55
N GLU A 1059 19.93 -7.24 -8.55
CA GLU A 1059 21.39 -7.38 -8.42
C GLU A 1059 22.05 -6.11 -7.86
N LYS A 1060 21.33 -4.98 -7.83
CA LYS A 1060 21.81 -3.67 -7.37
C LYS A 1060 21.22 -3.25 -6.03
N PHE A 1061 19.99 -3.67 -5.75
CA PHE A 1061 19.21 -3.34 -4.56
C PHE A 1061 18.63 -4.60 -3.94
N MET A 1062 18.62 -4.64 -2.60
CA MET A 1062 17.92 -5.64 -1.81
C MET A 1062 16.75 -4.95 -1.10
N PRO A 1063 15.51 -5.15 -1.54
CA PRO A 1063 14.33 -4.63 -0.83
C PRO A 1063 14.16 -5.38 0.50
N LEU A 1064 13.77 -4.65 1.54
CA LEU A 1064 13.68 -5.17 2.90
C LEU A 1064 12.24 -5.10 3.42
N PHE A 1065 11.70 -3.87 3.54
CA PHE A 1065 10.43 -3.63 4.24
C PHE A 1065 9.56 -2.59 3.52
N LEU A 1066 8.26 -2.67 3.77
CA LEU A 1066 7.26 -1.66 3.44
C LEU A 1066 6.90 -0.87 4.70
N LEU A 1067 6.77 0.45 4.58
CA LEU A 1067 6.34 1.34 5.65
C LEU A 1067 5.02 2.01 5.24
N ASN A 1068 3.99 1.87 6.05
CA ASN A 1068 2.70 2.55 5.83
C ASN A 1068 2.58 3.76 6.75
N THR A 1069 1.90 4.82 6.32
CA THR A 1069 1.70 6.03 7.14
C THR A 1069 0.24 6.40 7.32
N SER A 1070 -0.05 7.08 8.43
CA SER A 1070 -1.38 7.64 8.72
C SER A 1070 -1.79 8.73 7.74
N THR A 1071 -0.83 9.28 7.00
CA THR A 1071 -1.02 10.27 5.94
C THR A 1071 -1.22 9.66 4.55
N GLY A 1072 -1.33 8.32 4.47
CA GLY A 1072 -1.65 7.63 3.21
C GLY A 1072 -0.44 7.32 2.35
N GLY A 1073 0.76 7.61 2.86
CA GLY A 1073 2.02 7.27 2.21
C GLY A 1073 2.35 5.79 2.39
N CYS A 1074 3.05 5.24 1.40
CA CYS A 1074 3.68 3.94 1.52
C CYS A 1074 5.10 4.00 0.95
N TYR A 1075 6.07 3.46 1.67
CA TYR A 1075 7.49 3.55 1.33
C TYR A 1075 8.14 2.17 1.30
N LEU A 1076 9.12 1.99 0.42
CA LEU A 1076 9.98 0.83 0.36
C LEU A 1076 11.33 1.16 0.99
N VAL A 1077 11.75 0.36 1.97
CA VAL A 1077 13.11 0.39 2.52
C VAL A 1077 13.96 -0.66 1.82
N SER A 1078 15.11 -0.26 1.30
CA SER A 1078 16.07 -1.12 0.58
C SER A 1078 17.50 -0.83 1.01
N THR A 1079 18.42 -1.76 0.74
CA THR A 1079 19.87 -1.51 0.75
C THR A 1079 20.45 -1.66 -0.65
N ILE A 1080 21.44 -0.86 -0.99
CA ILE A 1080 22.27 -1.01 -2.19
C ILE A 1080 23.28 -2.12 -1.92
N ILE A 1081 23.40 -3.06 -2.87
CA ILE A 1081 24.33 -4.19 -2.81
C ILE A 1081 25.41 -4.12 -3.89
N SER A 1082 25.36 -3.12 -4.78
CA SER A 1082 26.35 -2.87 -5.83
C SER A 1082 27.19 -1.63 -5.54
N GLN A 1083 28.52 -1.77 -5.53
CA GLN A 1083 29.46 -0.68 -5.24
C GLN A 1083 29.37 0.44 -6.28
N GLU A 1084 29.23 0.07 -7.57
CA GLU A 1084 29.01 1.02 -8.66
C GLU A 1084 27.78 1.87 -8.38
N LYS A 1085 26.68 1.22 -7.96
CA LYS A 1085 25.42 1.89 -7.72
C LYS A 1085 25.47 2.79 -6.48
N LEU A 1086 26.17 2.36 -5.43
CA LEU A 1086 26.38 3.18 -4.24
C LEU A 1086 27.14 4.46 -4.59
N GLN A 1087 28.19 4.38 -5.42
CA GLN A 1087 28.95 5.54 -5.88
C GLN A 1087 28.12 6.50 -6.74
N GLU A 1088 27.17 6.00 -7.55
CA GLU A 1088 26.21 6.84 -8.27
C GLU A 1088 25.32 7.65 -7.31
N PHE A 1089 24.79 6.99 -6.27
CA PHE A 1089 23.99 7.66 -5.24
C PHE A 1089 24.80 8.72 -4.48
N LEU A 1090 26.03 8.40 -4.07
CA LEU A 1090 26.91 9.34 -3.40
C LEU A 1090 27.23 10.57 -4.26
N LYS A 1091 27.43 10.39 -5.57
CA LYS A 1091 27.66 11.50 -6.52
C LYS A 1091 26.41 12.36 -6.74
N ALA A 1092 25.23 11.74 -6.73
CA ALA A 1092 23.95 12.43 -6.88
C ALA A 1092 23.51 13.16 -5.60
N SER A 1093 24.08 12.79 -4.46
CA SER A 1093 23.80 13.41 -3.16
C SER A 1093 24.39 14.82 -3.10
N LYS A 1094 23.52 15.83 -3.19
CA LYS A 1094 23.85 17.18 -2.72
C LYS A 1094 23.83 17.13 -1.18
N SER A 1095 24.90 17.58 -0.51
CA SER A 1095 25.07 17.45 0.94
C SER A 1095 23.79 17.81 1.71
N THR A 1096 23.07 16.79 2.18
CA THR A 1096 21.88 16.94 3.01
C THR A 1096 22.25 16.39 4.38
N ALA A 1097 22.07 17.22 5.41
CA ALA A 1097 22.34 16.85 6.80
C ALA A 1097 21.59 15.56 7.15
N SER A 1098 22.26 14.63 7.83
CA SER A 1098 21.76 13.26 8.00
C SER A 1098 20.45 13.21 8.79
N GLU A 1099 19.41 12.63 8.19
CA GLU A 1099 18.10 12.31 8.81
C GLU A 1099 18.17 11.09 9.76
N ILE A 1100 19.39 10.64 10.06
CA ILE A 1100 19.70 9.54 10.98
C ILE A 1100 19.59 10.06 12.41
N VAL A 1101 18.73 9.43 13.21
CA VAL A 1101 18.54 9.74 14.63
C VAL A 1101 19.63 9.08 15.48
N GLY A 1102 20.06 7.88 15.08
CA GLY A 1102 21.11 7.14 15.76
C GLY A 1102 21.58 5.93 14.96
N LEU A 1103 22.81 5.52 15.22
CA LEU A 1103 23.39 4.28 14.70
C LEU A 1103 23.20 3.19 15.74
N LEU A 1104 22.76 2.01 15.32
CA LEU A 1104 22.47 0.92 16.25
C LEU A 1104 23.74 0.14 16.60
N ASN A 1105 24.57 -0.14 15.60
CA ASN A 1105 25.78 -0.97 15.74
C ASN A 1105 26.83 -0.74 14.64
N CYS A 1106 26.84 0.45 14.05
CA CYS A 1106 27.85 0.89 13.09
C CYS A 1106 28.37 2.28 13.46
N ASP A 1107 29.58 2.62 13.00
CA ASP A 1107 30.17 3.95 13.22
C ASP A 1107 29.65 4.98 12.21
N GLU A 1108 29.35 4.56 10.97
CA GLU A 1108 28.77 5.38 9.91
C GLU A 1108 27.84 4.56 9.00
N ILE A 1109 26.80 5.19 8.45
CA ILE A 1109 25.90 4.61 7.45
C ILE A 1109 25.43 5.69 6.46
N HIS A 1110 25.36 5.36 5.18
CA HIS A 1110 24.81 6.24 4.16
C HIS A 1110 23.28 6.13 4.12
N PHE A 1111 22.58 7.22 4.39
CA PHE A 1111 21.11 7.27 4.31
C PHE A 1111 20.65 8.09 3.10
N PHE A 1112 19.82 7.48 2.25
CA PHE A 1112 19.22 8.10 1.08
C PHE A 1112 17.69 8.15 1.26
N GLY A 1113 17.18 9.31 1.68
CA GLY A 1113 15.75 9.52 1.90
C GLY A 1113 14.92 9.59 0.60
N PRO A 1114 13.58 9.66 0.71
CA PRO A 1114 12.67 9.63 -0.45
C PRO A 1114 12.82 10.83 -1.38
N GLY A 1115 13.40 11.94 -0.93
CA GLY A 1115 13.70 13.11 -1.77
C GLY A 1115 14.98 12.97 -2.61
N HIS A 1116 15.73 11.87 -2.51
CA HIS A 1116 16.94 11.67 -3.29
C HIS A 1116 16.61 11.42 -4.78
N ALA A 1117 17.36 12.02 -5.71
CA ALA A 1117 17.05 11.98 -7.14
C ALA A 1117 16.99 10.57 -7.76
N LEU A 1118 17.68 9.60 -7.15
CA LEU A 1118 17.70 8.19 -7.56
C LEU A 1118 16.86 7.27 -6.66
N ALA A 1119 16.15 7.81 -5.66
CA ALA A 1119 15.34 7.01 -4.73
C ALA A 1119 14.15 6.32 -5.41
N GLU A 1120 13.82 6.67 -6.66
CA GLU A 1120 12.77 6.02 -7.44
C GLU A 1120 13.23 4.71 -8.10
N GLU A 1121 14.53 4.42 -8.21
CA GLU A 1121 15.00 3.20 -8.85
C GLU A 1121 14.65 1.90 -8.10
N PRO A 1122 14.83 1.82 -6.76
CA PRO A 1122 14.54 0.61 -6.01
C PRO A 1122 13.08 0.16 -6.12
N LYS A 1123 12.10 1.07 -6.26
CA LYS A 1123 10.67 0.70 -6.34
C LYS A 1123 10.37 -0.35 -7.42
N ASN A 1124 11.14 -0.29 -8.52
CA ASN A 1124 10.96 -1.15 -9.67
C ASN A 1124 11.44 -2.59 -9.41
N CYS A 1125 12.24 -2.84 -8.37
CA CYS A 1125 12.71 -4.19 -8.02
C CYS A 1125 11.56 -5.11 -7.55
N ILE A 1126 10.43 -4.52 -7.11
CA ILE A 1126 9.24 -5.26 -6.68
C ILE A 1126 8.62 -6.00 -7.88
N PHE A 1127 8.56 -5.37 -9.05
CA PHE A 1127 7.73 -5.83 -10.17
C PHE A 1127 8.42 -6.79 -11.15
N GLY A 1128 9.69 -7.12 -10.94
CA GLY A 1128 10.45 -8.11 -11.73
C GLY A 1128 11.91 -8.22 -11.32
#